data_AF-A0A9N7NLH7-F1
#
_entry.id   AF-A0A9N7NLH7-F1
#
_cell.length_a   1.000
_cell.length_b   1.000
_cell.length_c   1.000
_cell.angle_alpha   90.00
_cell.angle_beta   90.00
_cell.angle_gamma   90.00
#
_symmetry.space_group_name_H-M   'P 1'
#
loop_
_entity.id
_entity.type
_entity.pdbx_description
1 polymer ?
#
loop_
_entity_poly.entity_id
_entity_poly.type
_entity_poly.pdbx_seq_one_letter_code
_entity_poly.pdbx_strand_id
1 'polypeptide(L)'
;MAAAISSAAAAAAAAAATLRLLKPLRAAAPLVFPLFSNLRLSHHHSADSLLLLAISPHQRSCSSVVVSATTSSGEATKPQAVVLGNGAKIREFRKKFKIVDIKSGADEGLNRLGETLVVRGWVRTLRAQSSVAFIEVNDGSCLSNMQCVLSPDAEGYDQVESGLISTGASVWIQGTIVASQGSKQKVELKVDKLVVVGKSDPSFPIQKKRVTREFLRTKAHLRPRTNTFGAVSRVRNALAYATHKFFQENGFVWLSSPVITASDCEGAGEQFCVTTLVPNTRETADSPVSNIPKTKDGLVDWSQDFFGKPAFLTVSGQLNAETYATALTDVYTFGPTFRAENSHTSRHLAEFWMIEPELAFADLEDDMACATAYLQYVVQYILDNCKEDMDFFNTWIEKGIVNRLSEVVEKSFVQLTYTDAVELLLKSRKKFEFPVVTWGCDLQSEHERYITEEVFSGCPVIIRDYPKDIKAFYMRQNDDGKTVAAMDMLVPRVGELIGGSQREERLDYLEQRLDDLKLNKESYWWYLDLRRYGSVPHAGFGLGFERLVQFATGIDNIRDAIPFPRAPGKTSTLSSSPPPPTRKSATMVKYSREPDNPTKSCKARGSDLRVHFKNTRETAHAIRKLPLVKAKRYLEDVLAHKQAIPFTRFCGGVGRTAQAKNRHSNGQGRWPVKSAKFILDLLKNAESNAEVKGLDVDALFISHIQVNQAQKQRRRTYRAHGRINPNVLFCVL
;
A
#
# COMPACT_ATOMS: atom_id res chain seq x y z
N MET A 1 -40.55 -42.08 28.75
CA MET A 1 -40.03 -42.00 30.14
C MET A 1 -39.01 -40.87 30.14
N ALA A 2 -39.25 -39.70 30.73
CA ALA A 2 -39.59 -39.40 32.13
C ALA A 2 -38.37 -39.60 33.06
N ALA A 3 -37.97 -38.63 33.90
CA ALA A 3 -38.59 -37.32 34.19
C ALA A 3 -38.09 -36.17 33.30
N ALA A 4 -38.70 -34.98 33.41
CA ALA A 4 -38.40 -33.80 32.59
C ALA A 4 -38.72 -32.47 33.31
N ILE A 5 -38.01 -31.40 32.89
CA ILE A 5 -38.43 -29.98 32.81
C ILE A 5 -39.23 -29.40 33.99
N SER A 6 -38.55 -28.65 34.88
CA SER A 6 -39.05 -27.51 35.67
C SER A 6 -37.86 -26.92 36.45
N SER A 7 -37.66 -25.60 36.62
CA SER A 7 -38.26 -24.41 35.99
C SER A 7 -37.28 -23.23 36.09
N ALA A 8 -37.49 -22.16 35.33
CA ALA A 8 -36.77 -20.90 35.50
C ALA A 8 -37.44 -20.00 36.55
N ALA A 9 -36.69 -18.98 37.01
CA ALA A 9 -37.11 -17.87 37.89
C ALA A 9 -37.38 -18.19 39.38
N ALA A 10 -36.35 -18.01 40.23
CA ALA A 10 -36.45 -17.54 41.63
C ALA A 10 -35.06 -17.24 42.24
N ALA A 11 -34.46 -16.07 41.97
CA ALA A 11 -33.19 -15.67 42.58
C ALA A 11 -33.02 -14.13 42.73
N ALA A 12 -34.12 -13.40 42.90
CA ALA A 12 -34.12 -11.96 43.16
C ALA A 12 -35.13 -11.63 44.27
N ALA A 13 -34.70 -10.81 45.24
CA ALA A 13 -35.45 -10.31 46.39
C ALA A 13 -36.07 -11.36 47.34
N ALA A 14 -35.49 -11.52 48.55
CA ALA A 14 -36.11 -11.12 49.82
C ALA A 14 -35.43 -11.76 51.07
N ALA A 15 -34.67 -10.97 51.83
CA ALA A 15 -34.32 -11.28 53.23
C ALA A 15 -33.87 -9.99 53.96
N ALA A 16 -34.80 -9.25 54.57
CA ALA A 16 -34.51 -7.98 55.23
C ALA A 16 -35.03 -7.94 56.68
N ALA A 17 -34.16 -8.28 57.63
CA ALA A 17 -34.26 -8.03 59.08
C ALA A 17 -32.84 -8.21 59.67
N THR A 18 -32.37 -7.50 60.71
CA THR A 18 -33.08 -6.75 61.77
C THR A 18 -32.35 -5.46 62.17
N LEU A 19 -33.10 -4.49 62.70
CA LEU A 19 -32.67 -3.19 63.26
C LEU A 19 -31.54 -3.25 64.32
N ARG A 20 -30.71 -2.19 64.39
CA ARG A 20 -30.70 -1.17 65.50
C ARG A 20 -29.61 -0.09 65.39
N LEU A 21 -30.02 1.19 65.56
CA LEU A 21 -29.32 2.32 66.24
C LEU A 21 -27.92 2.76 65.67
N LEU A 22 -27.56 4.06 65.55
CA LEU A 22 -27.97 5.30 66.22
C LEU A 22 -27.88 6.55 65.29
N LYS A 23 -28.11 7.77 65.82
CA LYS A 23 -28.31 9.04 65.09
C LYS A 23 -27.01 9.71 64.57
N PRO A 24 -27.06 10.51 63.47
CA PRO A 24 -26.06 11.51 63.14
C PRO A 24 -26.29 12.85 63.88
N LEU A 25 -25.25 13.69 63.97
CA LEU A 25 -25.29 15.07 64.50
C LEU A 25 -24.54 16.04 63.55
N ARG A 26 -24.87 17.34 63.62
CA ARG A 26 -24.48 18.35 62.61
C ARG A 26 -23.25 19.19 63.01
N ALA A 27 -22.40 19.42 62.02
CA ALA A 27 -21.70 20.67 61.65
C ALA A 27 -20.98 21.54 62.72
N ALA A 28 -19.71 21.83 62.43
CA ALA A 28 -19.00 23.06 62.82
C ALA A 28 -18.01 23.47 61.72
N ALA A 29 -17.57 24.74 61.71
CA ALA A 29 -16.72 25.34 60.67
C ALA A 29 -15.27 25.58 61.20
N PRO A 30 -14.28 25.98 60.35
CA PRO A 30 -12.86 25.90 60.69
C PRO A 30 -12.32 27.08 61.51
N LEU A 31 -11.10 26.91 62.03
CA LEU A 31 -10.29 27.96 62.65
C LEU A 31 -8.94 28.11 61.92
N VAL A 32 -8.55 29.36 61.69
CA VAL A 32 -7.23 29.78 61.18
C VAL A 32 -6.78 30.96 62.05
N PHE A 33 -5.51 31.01 62.46
CA PHE A 33 -4.89 32.24 62.95
C PHE A 33 -3.48 32.43 62.32
N PRO A 34 -3.00 33.68 62.13
CA PRO A 34 -1.86 34.02 61.27
C PRO A 34 -0.65 34.53 62.07
N LEU A 35 0.40 35.08 61.41
CA LEU A 35 0.97 36.39 61.81
C LEU A 35 2.00 36.99 60.80
N PHE A 36 1.65 38.15 60.19
CA PHE A 36 2.48 39.35 59.84
C PHE A 36 3.75 39.18 58.96
N SER A 37 4.38 40.21 58.36
CA SER A 37 4.28 41.70 58.39
C SER A 37 4.54 42.30 56.98
N ASN A 38 3.82 43.33 56.47
CA ASN A 38 3.88 44.79 56.78
C ASN A 38 5.23 45.46 56.41
N LEU A 39 5.36 46.61 55.71
CA LEU A 39 4.49 47.70 55.17
C LEU A 39 5.17 48.29 53.86
N ARG A 40 4.96 49.48 53.22
CA ARG A 40 4.22 50.75 53.48
C ARG A 40 4.02 51.60 52.17
N LEU A 41 2.86 52.27 52.05
CA LEU A 41 2.51 53.66 51.58
C LEU A 41 3.52 54.52 50.72
N SER A 42 3.12 55.48 49.85
CA SER A 42 1.79 56.07 49.47
C SER A 42 1.83 57.05 48.26
N HIS A 43 0.75 57.07 47.43
CA HIS A 43 0.13 58.17 46.61
C HIS A 43 1.00 59.10 45.69
N HIS A 44 0.49 59.74 44.61
CA HIS A 44 -0.87 60.17 44.18
C HIS A 44 -1.10 60.06 42.65
N HIS A 45 -2.38 59.92 42.22
CA HIS A 45 -3.02 60.31 40.92
C HIS A 45 -2.41 59.89 39.55
N SER A 46 -3.17 59.64 38.47
CA SER A 46 -4.64 59.61 38.22
C SER A 46 -4.96 58.85 36.92
N ALA A 47 -6.16 58.26 36.81
CA ALA A 47 -6.98 57.99 35.61
C ALA A 47 -6.33 57.33 34.34
N ASP A 48 -6.93 56.33 33.67
CA ASP A 48 -8.24 55.69 33.88
C ASP A 48 -8.34 54.27 33.26
N SER A 49 -9.31 53.49 33.76
CA SER A 49 -10.04 52.39 33.12
C SER A 49 -9.29 51.34 32.27
N LEU A 50 -8.93 50.22 32.91
CA LEU A 50 -8.95 48.88 32.28
C LEU A 50 -9.21 47.80 33.35
N LEU A 51 -10.39 47.16 33.34
CA LEU A 51 -10.80 46.21 34.38
C LEU A 51 -10.60 44.75 33.93
N LEU A 52 -9.73 44.01 34.62
CA LEU A 52 -9.72 42.55 34.56
C LEU A 52 -10.88 41.98 35.40
N LEU A 53 -11.45 40.86 34.93
CA LEU A 53 -12.10 39.89 35.82
C LEU A 53 -11.87 38.47 35.27
N ALA A 54 -11.29 37.61 36.10
CA ALA A 54 -10.95 36.23 35.74
C ALA A 54 -12.16 35.29 35.93
N ILE A 55 -12.21 34.21 35.16
CA ILE A 55 -13.22 33.15 35.30
C ILE A 55 -12.52 31.79 35.39
N SER A 56 -12.90 31.00 36.39
CA SER A 56 -12.66 29.55 36.47
C SER A 56 -13.57 28.94 37.55
N PRO A 57 -13.88 27.64 37.51
CA PRO A 57 -13.87 26.73 36.37
C PRO A 57 -15.31 26.22 36.05
N HIS A 58 -15.53 25.64 34.86
CA HIS A 58 -16.72 24.82 34.64
C HIS A 58 -16.43 23.63 33.73
N GLN A 59 -16.88 22.45 34.18
CA GLN A 59 -16.86 21.20 33.43
C GLN A 59 -17.57 21.36 32.08
N ARG A 60 -16.91 20.99 30.99
CA ARG A 60 -17.58 20.82 29.69
C ARG A 60 -17.85 19.34 29.43
N SER A 61 -19.04 18.90 29.81
CA SER A 61 -19.65 17.72 29.23
C SER A 61 -19.76 17.94 27.71
N CYS A 62 -19.15 17.08 26.91
CA CYS A 62 -19.38 17.03 25.47
C CYS A 62 -20.75 16.38 25.21
N SER A 63 -21.81 17.17 25.36
CA SER A 63 -23.17 16.76 25.01
C SER A 63 -23.25 16.45 23.51
N SER A 64 -23.42 15.17 23.16
CA SER A 64 -23.60 14.73 21.79
C SER A 64 -24.89 15.30 21.20
N VAL A 65 -24.76 16.09 20.13
CA VAL A 65 -25.93 16.65 19.42
C VAL A 65 -26.53 15.56 18.54
N VAL A 66 -27.40 14.74 19.14
CA VAL A 66 -28.24 13.77 18.44
C VAL A 66 -29.30 14.55 17.64
N VAL A 67 -29.02 14.83 16.38
CA VAL A 67 -30.00 15.42 15.46
C VAL A 67 -31.02 14.33 15.06
N SER A 68 -32.12 14.25 15.81
CA SER A 68 -33.27 13.44 15.42
C SER A 68 -33.90 14.01 14.14
N ALA A 69 -33.92 13.22 13.07
CA ALA A 69 -34.46 13.62 11.78
C ALA A 69 -35.98 13.36 11.73
N THR A 70 -36.77 14.31 12.24
CA THR A 70 -38.23 14.33 11.99
C THR A 70 -38.52 14.81 10.56
N THR A 71 -39.54 14.22 9.94
CA THR A 71 -39.89 14.44 8.55
C THR A 71 -40.66 15.74 8.32
N SER A 72 -40.27 16.50 7.29
CA SER A 72 -41.11 17.55 6.69
C SER A 72 -40.90 17.58 5.18
N SER A 73 -41.98 17.82 4.42
CA SER A 73 -42.04 17.71 2.96
C SER A 73 -41.11 18.68 2.22
N GLY A 74 -40.73 18.29 1.00
CA GLY A 74 -39.76 19.04 0.20
C GLY A 74 -40.27 20.39 -0.32
N GLU A 75 -39.51 21.44 0.00
CA GLU A 75 -39.36 22.61 -0.87
C GLU A 75 -37.86 22.98 -0.91
N ALA A 76 -37.40 23.66 -1.96
CA ALA A 76 -35.99 23.99 -2.13
C ALA A 76 -35.55 25.19 -1.27
N THR A 77 -35.63 25.04 0.06
CA THR A 77 -35.23 26.06 1.04
C THR A 77 -33.84 26.60 0.73
N LYS A 78 -33.75 27.92 0.51
CA LYS A 78 -32.48 28.62 0.34
C LYS A 78 -31.66 28.45 1.64
N PRO A 79 -30.41 27.96 1.58
CA PRO A 79 -29.59 27.75 2.77
C PRO A 79 -29.47 29.04 3.59
N GLN A 80 -29.83 28.97 4.87
CA GLN A 80 -29.74 30.10 5.79
C GLN A 80 -28.26 30.34 6.14
N ALA A 81 -27.71 31.44 5.66
CA ALA A 81 -26.30 31.75 5.89
C ALA A 81 -26.04 32.02 7.38
N VAL A 82 -25.14 31.24 7.98
CA VAL A 82 -24.59 31.53 9.31
C VAL A 82 -23.88 32.88 9.27
N VAL A 83 -24.37 33.82 10.08
CA VAL A 83 -23.82 35.17 10.23
C VAL A 83 -22.87 35.17 11.43
N LEU A 84 -21.58 35.40 11.19
CA LEU A 84 -20.65 35.71 12.27
C LEU A 84 -20.84 37.17 12.72
N GLY A 85 -20.41 37.50 13.94
CA GLY A 85 -20.70 38.78 14.62
C GLY A 85 -20.33 40.07 13.87
N ASN A 86 -19.47 39.99 12.85
CA ASN A 86 -19.07 41.12 12.00
C ASN A 86 -19.90 41.21 10.69
N GLY A 87 -21.08 40.59 10.62
CA GLY A 87 -22.01 40.66 9.48
C GLY A 87 -21.59 39.82 8.24
N ALA A 88 -20.40 39.23 8.25
CA ALA A 88 -19.91 38.39 7.17
C ALA A 88 -20.71 37.08 7.06
N LYS A 89 -21.40 36.89 5.92
CA LYS A 89 -22.11 35.65 5.58
C LYS A 89 -21.14 34.61 5.02
N ILE A 90 -20.88 33.55 5.78
CA ILE A 90 -20.15 32.39 5.25
C ILE A 90 -20.99 31.73 4.16
N ARG A 91 -20.38 31.43 3.00
CA ARG A 91 -21.03 30.64 1.95
C ARG A 91 -21.08 29.18 2.39
N GLU A 92 -22.28 28.66 2.63
CA GLU A 92 -22.44 27.27 3.07
C GLU A 92 -21.89 26.25 2.04
N PHE A 93 -21.16 25.25 2.54
CA PHE A 93 -20.66 24.15 1.74
C PHE A 93 -21.83 23.23 1.30
N ARG A 94 -22.35 23.48 0.10
CA ARG A 94 -23.41 22.64 -0.50
C ARG A 94 -22.89 21.21 -0.74
N LYS A 95 -23.22 20.31 0.19
CA LYS A 95 -23.03 18.86 0.01
C LYS A 95 -23.72 18.43 -1.29
N LYS A 96 -23.00 17.67 -2.12
CA LYS A 96 -23.57 17.04 -3.33
C LYS A 96 -24.21 15.74 -2.90
N PHE A 97 -25.48 15.56 -3.25
CA PHE A 97 -26.20 14.30 -3.14
C PHE A 97 -25.57 13.23 -4.04
N LYS A 98 -25.49 12.00 -3.55
CA LYS A 98 -24.77 10.86 -4.15
C LYS A 98 -25.70 9.67 -4.37
N ILE A 99 -25.25 8.69 -5.17
CA ILE A 99 -26.00 7.43 -5.33
C ILE A 99 -26.02 6.61 -4.02
N VAL A 100 -24.97 6.67 -3.20
CA VAL A 100 -25.00 6.05 -1.86
C VAL A 100 -26.09 6.65 -0.96
N ASP A 101 -26.42 7.94 -1.09
CA ASP A 101 -27.45 8.61 -0.27
C ASP A 101 -28.90 8.17 -0.66
N ILE A 102 -29.04 7.48 -1.81
CA ILE A 102 -30.26 6.81 -2.26
C ILE A 102 -30.25 5.33 -1.83
N LYS A 103 -29.12 4.63 -2.03
CA LYS A 103 -29.06 3.16 -1.97
C LYS A 103 -28.49 2.58 -0.66
N SER A 104 -27.98 3.40 0.25
CA SER A 104 -27.58 2.94 1.58
C SER A 104 -28.80 2.79 2.50
N GLY A 105 -28.92 1.62 3.14
CA GLY A 105 -30.07 1.24 3.96
C GLY A 105 -30.58 -0.16 3.60
N ALA A 106 -31.26 -0.82 4.55
CA ALA A 106 -31.80 -2.16 4.33
C ALA A 106 -32.93 -2.18 3.26
N ASP A 107 -33.56 -1.04 3.04
CA ASP A 107 -34.63 -0.82 2.06
C ASP A 107 -34.10 -0.42 0.66
N GLU A 108 -32.80 -0.12 0.51
CA GLU A 108 -32.13 0.32 -0.73
C GLU A 108 -32.81 1.51 -1.46
N GLY A 109 -33.50 2.40 -0.73
CA GLY A 109 -34.15 3.59 -1.26
C GLY A 109 -35.64 3.44 -1.54
N LEU A 110 -36.29 2.34 -1.11
CA LEU A 110 -37.75 2.21 -1.13
C LEU A 110 -38.44 3.26 -0.23
N ASN A 111 -37.74 3.80 0.77
CA ASN A 111 -38.22 4.95 1.56
C ASN A 111 -38.27 6.28 0.77
N ARG A 112 -37.67 6.36 -0.43
CA ARG A 112 -37.64 7.55 -1.31
C ARG A 112 -38.62 7.50 -2.48
N LEU A 113 -39.54 6.55 -2.53
CA LEU A 113 -40.49 6.42 -3.64
C LEU A 113 -41.31 7.70 -3.83
N GLY A 114 -41.27 8.26 -5.05
CA GLY A 114 -41.90 9.55 -5.38
C GLY A 114 -41.00 10.78 -5.18
N GLU A 115 -39.80 10.66 -4.60
CA GLU A 115 -38.86 11.78 -4.54
C GLU A 115 -38.29 12.11 -5.94
N THR A 116 -38.39 13.37 -6.37
CA THR A 116 -37.66 13.88 -7.55
C THR A 116 -36.26 14.31 -7.14
N LEU A 117 -35.24 13.63 -7.68
CA LEU A 117 -33.83 13.77 -7.28
C LEU A 117 -32.92 14.00 -8.49
N VAL A 118 -31.68 14.44 -8.23
CA VAL A 118 -30.67 14.71 -9.27
C VAL A 118 -29.44 13.82 -9.08
N VAL A 119 -29.27 12.85 -9.97
CA VAL A 119 -28.11 11.94 -10.03
C VAL A 119 -27.05 12.50 -10.97
N ARG A 120 -25.77 12.41 -10.59
CA ARG A 120 -24.63 12.90 -11.38
C ARG A 120 -23.48 11.92 -11.30
N GLY A 121 -22.94 11.49 -12.43
CA GLY A 121 -21.87 10.49 -12.44
C GLY A 121 -21.46 10.09 -13.86
N TRP A 122 -20.85 8.92 -13.98
CA TRP A 122 -20.40 8.38 -15.26
C TRP A 122 -21.23 7.16 -15.70
N VAL A 123 -21.53 7.11 -17.00
CA VAL A 123 -22.27 6.01 -17.62
C VAL A 123 -21.42 4.74 -17.60
N ARG A 124 -21.92 3.72 -16.91
CA ARG A 124 -21.37 2.37 -16.83
C ARG A 124 -21.81 1.52 -18.00
N THR A 125 -23.10 1.54 -18.30
CA THR A 125 -23.68 0.84 -19.45
C THR A 125 -24.89 1.63 -19.98
N LEU A 126 -25.09 1.56 -21.30
CA LEU A 126 -26.28 2.06 -21.99
C LEU A 126 -26.92 0.88 -22.72
N ARG A 127 -28.24 0.76 -22.63
CA ARG A 127 -29.07 -0.21 -23.36
C ARG A 127 -30.28 0.51 -23.94
N ALA A 128 -30.17 0.96 -25.18
CA ALA A 128 -31.31 1.49 -25.93
C ALA A 128 -32.14 0.34 -26.52
N GLN A 129 -33.46 0.51 -26.48
CA GLN A 129 -34.47 -0.30 -27.16
C GLN A 129 -35.39 0.65 -27.95
N SER A 130 -36.29 0.13 -28.78
CA SER A 130 -37.10 0.92 -29.72
C SER A 130 -38.08 1.92 -29.09
N SER A 131 -38.29 1.88 -27.76
CA SER A 131 -39.18 2.80 -27.03
C SER A 131 -38.71 3.17 -25.62
N VAL A 132 -37.53 2.69 -25.17
CA VAL A 132 -36.98 2.95 -23.83
C VAL A 132 -35.44 2.85 -23.88
N ALA A 133 -34.74 3.71 -23.15
CA ALA A 133 -33.29 3.61 -22.93
C ALA A 133 -32.95 3.42 -21.44
N PHE A 134 -32.19 2.37 -21.11
CA PHE A 134 -31.70 2.11 -19.76
C PHE A 134 -30.25 2.57 -19.63
N ILE A 135 -30.00 3.51 -18.73
CA ILE A 135 -28.66 4.05 -18.42
C ILE A 135 -28.27 3.63 -17.01
N GLU A 136 -27.17 2.90 -16.87
CA GLU A 136 -26.56 2.64 -15.57
C GLU A 136 -25.53 3.73 -15.26
N VAL A 137 -25.74 4.50 -14.20
CA VAL A 137 -24.85 5.58 -13.76
C VAL A 137 -24.18 5.20 -12.44
N ASN A 138 -22.91 5.57 -12.26
CA ASN A 138 -22.21 5.46 -10.98
C ASN A 138 -21.29 6.68 -10.78
N ASP A 139 -21.27 7.21 -9.57
CA ASP A 139 -20.54 8.40 -9.15
C ASP A 139 -19.26 8.08 -8.36
N GLY A 140 -19.03 6.80 -8.06
CA GLY A 140 -17.94 6.30 -7.22
C GLY A 140 -18.24 6.25 -5.72
N SER A 141 -19.40 6.74 -5.27
CA SER A 141 -19.77 6.76 -3.84
C SER A 141 -20.02 5.38 -3.26
N CYS A 142 -20.60 4.48 -4.06
CA CYS A 142 -20.87 3.07 -3.76
C CYS A 142 -20.41 2.17 -4.92
N LEU A 143 -20.46 0.85 -4.74
CA LEU A 143 -20.23 -0.12 -5.82
C LEU A 143 -21.44 -0.17 -6.76
N SER A 144 -22.64 -0.06 -6.20
CA SER A 144 -23.90 -0.03 -6.93
C SER A 144 -23.95 1.02 -8.03
N ASN A 145 -24.60 0.66 -9.13
CA ASN A 145 -25.10 1.60 -10.12
C ASN A 145 -26.52 2.05 -9.72
N MET A 146 -26.88 3.26 -10.16
CA MET A 146 -28.28 3.68 -10.27
C MET A 146 -28.77 3.35 -11.68
N GLN A 147 -29.88 2.62 -11.81
CA GLN A 147 -30.55 2.46 -13.10
C GLN A 147 -31.46 3.67 -13.33
N CYS A 148 -31.27 4.32 -14.48
CA CYS A 148 -32.06 5.46 -14.94
C CYS A 148 -32.79 5.04 -16.22
N VAL A 149 -34.10 5.23 -16.25
CA VAL A 149 -35.00 4.82 -17.35
C VAL A 149 -35.42 6.07 -18.11
N LEU A 150 -34.96 6.19 -19.36
CA LEU A 150 -35.39 7.23 -20.31
C LEU A 150 -36.52 6.69 -21.18
N SER A 151 -37.62 7.44 -21.24
CA SER A 151 -38.66 7.29 -22.26
C SER A 151 -38.57 8.44 -23.28
N PRO A 152 -39.11 8.32 -24.50
CA PRO A 152 -38.94 9.31 -25.58
C PRO A 152 -39.52 10.70 -25.28
N ASP A 153 -40.39 10.81 -24.27
CA ASP A 153 -40.96 12.04 -23.71
C ASP A 153 -40.01 12.80 -22.76
N ALA A 154 -38.91 12.18 -22.31
CA ALA A 154 -37.96 12.79 -21.39
C ALA A 154 -37.07 13.84 -22.08
N GLU A 155 -36.85 14.99 -21.42
CA GLU A 155 -36.02 16.06 -21.98
C GLU A 155 -34.57 15.56 -22.14
N GLY A 156 -34.05 15.58 -23.37
CA GLY A 156 -32.70 15.09 -23.67
C GLY A 156 -32.61 13.67 -24.23
N TYR A 157 -33.73 13.04 -24.60
CA TYR A 157 -33.72 11.72 -25.26
C TYR A 157 -32.97 11.74 -26.62
N ASP A 158 -32.97 12.88 -27.31
CA ASP A 158 -32.19 13.13 -28.53
C ASP A 158 -30.68 12.87 -28.36
N GLN A 159 -30.14 13.06 -27.16
CA GLN A 159 -28.73 12.77 -26.83
C GLN A 159 -28.43 11.26 -26.81
N VAL A 160 -29.45 10.41 -26.64
CA VAL A 160 -29.36 8.95 -26.80
C VAL A 160 -29.26 8.61 -28.29
N GLU A 161 -30.20 9.10 -29.09
CA GLU A 161 -30.33 8.75 -30.51
C GLU A 161 -29.16 9.26 -31.35
N SER A 162 -28.67 10.46 -31.05
CA SER A 162 -27.48 11.05 -31.66
C SER A 162 -26.15 10.43 -31.18
N GLY A 163 -26.19 9.42 -30.29
CA GLY A 163 -25.01 8.67 -29.84
C GLY A 163 -24.05 9.47 -28.95
N LEU A 164 -24.50 10.59 -28.36
CA LEU A 164 -23.68 11.43 -27.48
C LEU A 164 -23.40 10.77 -26.12
N ILE A 165 -24.23 9.80 -25.73
CA ILE A 165 -24.09 9.00 -24.51
C ILE A 165 -23.30 7.73 -24.83
N SER A 166 -22.15 7.55 -24.17
CA SER A 166 -21.30 6.37 -24.34
C SER A 166 -20.64 5.97 -23.01
N THR A 167 -20.08 4.76 -22.95
CA THR A 167 -19.39 4.25 -21.75
C THR A 167 -18.30 5.22 -21.29
N GLY A 168 -18.38 5.65 -20.03
CA GLY A 168 -17.46 6.62 -19.44
C GLY A 168 -17.84 8.09 -19.64
N ALA A 169 -18.93 8.41 -20.35
CA ALA A 169 -19.44 9.78 -20.47
C ALA A 169 -20.00 10.26 -19.12
N SER A 170 -19.83 11.55 -18.81
CA SER A 170 -20.39 12.17 -17.60
C SER A 170 -21.75 12.77 -17.87
N VAL A 171 -22.72 12.45 -17.01
CA VAL A 171 -24.13 12.83 -17.14
C VAL A 171 -24.66 13.50 -15.88
N TRP A 172 -25.62 14.39 -16.07
CA TRP A 172 -26.50 14.97 -15.05
C TRP A 172 -27.91 14.51 -15.41
N ILE A 173 -28.63 13.92 -14.45
CA ILE A 173 -29.94 13.32 -14.65
C ILE A 173 -30.86 13.79 -13.53
N GLN A 174 -31.99 14.39 -13.88
CA GLN A 174 -33.11 14.63 -12.96
C GLN A 174 -34.22 13.65 -13.26
N GLY A 175 -34.79 13.05 -12.23
CA GLY A 175 -35.85 12.07 -12.36
C GLY A 175 -36.54 11.81 -11.04
N THR A 176 -37.60 11.02 -11.08
CA THR A 176 -38.38 10.61 -9.91
C THR A 176 -38.11 9.14 -9.56
N ILE A 177 -37.88 8.85 -8.29
CA ILE A 177 -37.59 7.50 -7.79
C ILE A 177 -38.86 6.65 -7.84
N VAL A 178 -38.77 5.48 -8.49
CA VAL A 178 -39.87 4.52 -8.63
C VAL A 178 -39.44 3.10 -8.27
N ALA A 179 -40.41 2.25 -7.93
CA ALA A 179 -40.17 0.84 -7.64
C ALA A 179 -39.80 0.12 -8.94
N SER A 180 -38.65 -0.55 -8.94
CA SER A 180 -38.09 -1.13 -10.17
C SER A 180 -38.85 -2.39 -10.60
N GLN A 181 -39.12 -2.47 -11.90
CA GLN A 181 -39.73 -3.67 -12.51
C GLN A 181 -38.73 -4.81 -12.71
N GLY A 182 -37.43 -4.56 -12.50
CA GLY A 182 -36.35 -5.53 -12.67
C GLY A 182 -35.83 -6.13 -11.36
N SER A 183 -35.75 -7.46 -11.28
CA SER A 183 -35.35 -8.24 -10.10
C SER A 183 -33.89 -8.09 -9.62
N LYS A 184 -33.15 -7.09 -10.10
CA LYS A 184 -31.73 -6.82 -9.75
C LYS A 184 -31.52 -5.54 -8.93
N GLN A 185 -32.56 -4.75 -8.72
CA GLN A 185 -32.54 -3.54 -7.91
C GLN A 185 -33.95 -3.25 -7.39
N LYS A 186 -34.09 -2.73 -6.16
CA LYS A 186 -35.41 -2.41 -5.59
C LYS A 186 -36.02 -1.14 -6.19
N VAL A 187 -35.20 -0.16 -6.54
CA VAL A 187 -35.62 1.13 -7.12
C VAL A 187 -34.86 1.48 -8.39
N GLU A 188 -35.48 2.32 -9.21
CA GLU A 188 -34.89 2.96 -10.40
C GLU A 188 -35.37 4.40 -10.55
N LEU A 189 -34.66 5.20 -11.34
CA LEU A 189 -34.97 6.60 -11.58
C LEU A 189 -35.73 6.72 -12.90
N LYS A 190 -37.05 7.01 -12.87
CA LYS A 190 -37.75 7.46 -14.09
C LYS A 190 -37.24 8.85 -14.42
N VAL A 191 -36.63 9.03 -15.60
CA VAL A 191 -35.95 10.28 -15.93
C VAL A 191 -36.91 11.29 -16.53
N ASP A 192 -36.88 12.50 -15.98
CA ASP A 192 -37.62 13.66 -16.49
C ASP A 192 -36.71 14.52 -17.39
N LYS A 193 -35.40 14.62 -17.06
CA LYS A 193 -34.41 15.41 -17.81
C LYS A 193 -32.99 14.81 -17.76
N LEU A 194 -32.32 14.77 -18.92
CA LEU A 194 -30.94 14.30 -19.12
C LEU A 194 -30.06 15.37 -19.78
N VAL A 195 -28.85 15.57 -19.24
CA VAL A 195 -27.81 16.41 -19.84
C VAL A 195 -26.47 15.68 -19.84
N VAL A 196 -25.87 15.50 -21.02
CA VAL A 196 -24.47 15.05 -21.17
C VAL A 196 -23.54 16.21 -20.80
N VAL A 197 -22.93 16.13 -19.63
CA VAL A 197 -21.95 17.11 -19.11
C VAL A 197 -20.60 16.99 -19.81
N GLY A 198 -20.27 15.78 -20.32
CA GLY A 198 -19.00 15.52 -20.98
C GLY A 198 -19.01 14.20 -21.75
N LYS A 199 -18.69 14.27 -23.04
CA LYS A 199 -18.63 13.12 -23.96
C LYS A 199 -17.44 12.21 -23.61
N SER A 200 -17.54 10.91 -23.92
CA SER A 200 -16.43 9.95 -23.77
C SER A 200 -15.91 9.53 -25.14
N ASP A 201 -14.59 9.58 -25.30
CA ASP A 201 -13.90 9.25 -26.54
C ASP A 201 -13.91 7.72 -26.79
N PRO A 202 -14.13 7.24 -28.03
CA PRO A 202 -14.15 5.81 -28.34
C PRO A 202 -12.87 5.03 -27.96
N SER A 203 -11.72 5.70 -27.80
CA SER A 203 -10.47 5.10 -27.32
C SER A 203 -10.43 4.83 -25.82
N PHE A 204 -11.50 5.18 -25.06
CA PHE A 204 -11.60 4.93 -23.62
C PHE A 204 -11.30 3.45 -23.30
N PRO A 205 -10.22 3.15 -22.54
CA PRO A 205 -9.67 1.80 -22.47
C PRO A 205 -10.43 0.86 -21.51
N ILE A 206 -11.36 1.37 -20.72
CA ILE A 206 -12.15 0.60 -19.74
C ILE A 206 -13.54 0.32 -20.33
N GLN A 207 -13.57 -0.58 -21.31
CA GLN A 207 -14.79 -1.05 -21.94
C GLN A 207 -15.48 -2.14 -21.12
N LYS A 208 -16.74 -2.48 -21.45
CA LYS A 208 -17.54 -3.55 -20.80
C LYS A 208 -17.04 -4.97 -21.18
N LYS A 209 -15.77 -5.26 -20.87
CA LYS A 209 -15.07 -6.55 -21.10
C LYS A 209 -14.15 -6.82 -19.90
N ARG A 210 -13.76 -8.08 -19.67
CA ARG A 210 -12.80 -8.43 -18.60
C ARG A 210 -11.41 -7.87 -18.95
N VAL A 211 -10.84 -7.09 -18.03
CA VAL A 211 -9.50 -6.48 -18.16
C VAL A 211 -8.59 -7.06 -17.08
N THR A 212 -7.30 -7.26 -17.37
CA THR A 212 -6.33 -7.76 -16.39
C THR A 212 -5.87 -6.66 -15.42
N ARG A 213 -5.55 -7.01 -14.18
CA ARG A 213 -4.93 -6.06 -13.21
C ARG A 213 -3.64 -5.47 -13.78
N GLU A 214 -2.86 -6.28 -14.49
CA GLU A 214 -1.64 -5.86 -15.20
C GLU A 214 -1.88 -4.72 -16.20
N PHE A 215 -2.91 -4.82 -17.05
CA PHE A 215 -3.28 -3.71 -17.94
C PHE A 215 -3.77 -2.49 -17.16
N LEU A 216 -4.58 -2.68 -16.10
CA LEU A 216 -5.12 -1.58 -15.29
C LEU A 216 -4.02 -0.80 -14.56
N ARG A 217 -2.90 -1.44 -14.18
CA ARG A 217 -1.69 -0.74 -13.67
C ARG A 217 -1.11 0.23 -14.71
N THR A 218 -1.11 -0.13 -16.01
CA THR A 218 -0.69 0.79 -17.10
C THR A 218 -1.65 1.96 -17.33
N LYS A 219 -2.84 1.92 -16.71
CA LYS A 219 -3.90 2.94 -16.76
C LYS A 219 -4.30 3.38 -15.35
N ALA A 220 -3.33 3.55 -14.45
CA ALA A 220 -3.56 3.91 -13.04
C ALA A 220 -4.47 5.15 -12.84
N HIS A 221 -4.37 6.14 -13.73
CA HIS A 221 -5.21 7.36 -13.73
C HIS A 221 -6.68 7.12 -14.12
N LEU A 222 -7.03 5.96 -14.71
CA LEU A 222 -8.41 5.55 -15.01
C LEU A 222 -8.89 4.35 -14.20
N ARG A 223 -7.99 3.51 -13.65
CA ARG A 223 -8.37 2.26 -12.97
C ARG A 223 -9.40 2.40 -11.84
N PRO A 224 -9.47 3.50 -11.04
CA PRO A 224 -10.54 3.71 -10.04
C PRO A 224 -11.95 3.72 -10.65
N ARG A 225 -12.10 3.94 -11.97
CA ARG A 225 -13.35 3.72 -12.70
C ARG A 225 -13.65 2.24 -12.98
N THR A 226 -13.14 1.29 -12.20
CA THR A 226 -13.55 -0.13 -12.21
C THR A 226 -14.00 -0.57 -10.83
N ASN A 227 -14.92 -1.54 -10.76
CA ASN A 227 -15.50 -2.05 -9.51
C ASN A 227 -14.42 -2.38 -8.47
N THR A 228 -13.40 -3.16 -8.84
CA THR A 228 -12.30 -3.55 -7.94
C THR A 228 -11.55 -2.35 -7.36
N PHE A 229 -11.07 -1.43 -8.21
CA PHE A 229 -10.26 -0.31 -7.71
C PHE A 229 -11.10 0.81 -7.07
N GLY A 230 -12.39 0.91 -7.39
CA GLY A 230 -13.34 1.74 -6.65
C GLY A 230 -13.54 1.23 -5.23
N ALA A 231 -13.82 -0.07 -5.08
CA ALA A 231 -13.95 -0.74 -3.79
C ALA A 231 -12.69 -0.60 -2.93
N VAL A 232 -11.51 -0.87 -3.51
CA VAL A 232 -10.22 -0.72 -2.81
C VAL A 232 -9.98 0.73 -2.37
N SER A 233 -10.35 1.71 -3.19
CA SER A 233 -10.20 3.13 -2.83
C SER A 233 -11.11 3.52 -1.65
N ARG A 234 -12.33 2.97 -1.59
CA ARG A 234 -13.26 3.20 -0.47
C ARG A 234 -12.83 2.49 0.80
N VAL A 235 -12.45 1.21 0.74
CA VAL A 235 -11.94 0.48 1.91
C VAL A 235 -10.62 1.08 2.41
N ARG A 236 -9.71 1.51 1.53
CA ARG A 236 -8.52 2.28 1.94
C ARG A 236 -8.89 3.58 2.67
N ASN A 237 -9.88 4.32 2.18
CA ASN A 237 -10.36 5.53 2.86
C ASN A 237 -10.99 5.21 4.22
N ALA A 238 -11.79 4.15 4.31
CA ALA A 238 -12.41 3.70 5.55
C ALA A 238 -11.36 3.26 6.59
N LEU A 239 -10.34 2.50 6.18
CA LEU A 239 -9.21 2.12 7.02
C LEU A 239 -8.44 3.36 7.52
N ALA A 240 -8.09 4.30 6.65
CA ALA A 240 -7.37 5.52 7.07
C ALA A 240 -8.18 6.36 8.08
N TYR A 241 -9.50 6.47 7.88
CA TYR A 241 -10.38 7.11 8.85
C TYR A 241 -10.48 6.32 10.16
N ALA A 242 -10.58 4.99 10.10
CA ALA A 242 -10.60 4.12 11.28
C ALA A 242 -9.30 4.22 12.08
N THR A 243 -8.14 4.28 11.41
CA THR A 243 -6.83 4.55 12.05
C THR A 243 -6.84 5.85 12.83
N HIS A 244 -7.19 6.98 12.20
CA HIS A 244 -7.23 8.25 12.91
C HIS A 244 -8.26 8.25 14.06
N LYS A 245 -9.42 7.63 13.84
CA LYS A 245 -10.48 7.50 14.86
C LYS A 245 -10.02 6.67 16.07
N PHE A 246 -9.39 5.52 15.83
CA PHE A 246 -8.86 4.64 16.90
C PHE A 246 -7.88 5.38 17.80
N PHE A 247 -6.83 5.94 17.21
CA PHE A 247 -5.77 6.59 17.99
C PHE A 247 -6.30 7.84 18.71
N GLN A 248 -7.08 8.71 18.05
CA GLN A 248 -7.60 9.93 18.69
C GLN A 248 -8.68 9.68 19.75
N GLU A 249 -9.52 8.64 19.60
CA GLU A 249 -10.50 8.26 20.65
C GLU A 249 -9.84 7.59 21.86
N ASN A 250 -8.65 7.00 21.69
CA ASN A 250 -7.80 6.51 22.78
C ASN A 250 -6.79 7.58 23.28
N GLY A 251 -6.90 8.84 22.83
CA GLY A 251 -6.12 9.97 23.35
C GLY A 251 -4.78 10.28 22.65
N PHE A 252 -4.33 9.45 21.71
CA PHE A 252 -3.05 9.63 21.03
C PHE A 252 -3.01 10.90 20.16
N VAL A 253 -1.89 11.61 20.18
CA VAL A 253 -1.66 12.79 19.33
C VAL A 253 -1.07 12.40 17.97
N TRP A 254 -1.69 12.86 16.88
CA TRP A 254 -1.17 12.67 15.53
C TRP A 254 0.02 13.59 15.23
N LEU A 255 1.10 13.03 14.70
CA LEU A 255 2.33 13.74 14.33
C LEU A 255 2.64 13.59 12.84
N SER A 256 3.15 14.67 12.24
CA SER A 256 3.77 14.67 10.91
C SER A 256 5.29 14.64 11.07
N SER A 257 5.88 13.45 11.08
CA SER A 257 7.34 13.26 11.14
C SER A 257 8.06 13.87 9.91
N PRO A 258 9.35 14.23 10.02
CA PRO A 258 10.14 14.75 8.90
C PRO A 258 10.34 13.70 7.79
N VAL A 259 9.90 14.00 6.58
CA VAL A 259 10.12 13.13 5.41
C VAL A 259 11.56 13.18 4.90
N ILE A 260 12.23 14.33 5.06
CA ILE A 260 13.66 14.49 4.75
C ILE A 260 14.45 14.37 6.06
N THR A 261 15.40 13.45 6.09
CA THR A 261 16.23 13.11 7.25
C THR A 261 17.72 13.19 6.92
N ALA A 262 18.56 13.32 7.95
CA ALA A 262 20.02 13.11 7.88
C ALA A 262 20.48 11.93 8.77
N SER A 263 19.53 11.19 9.32
CA SER A 263 19.71 10.03 10.21
C SER A 263 19.07 8.79 9.57
N ASP A 264 19.71 7.63 9.71
CA ASP A 264 19.08 6.36 9.39
C ASP A 264 18.37 5.80 10.63
N CYS A 265 17.14 5.32 10.45
CA CYS A 265 16.36 4.73 11.53
C CYS A 265 16.67 3.23 11.68
N GLU A 266 16.99 2.54 10.59
CA GLU A 266 17.20 1.09 10.57
C GLU A 266 18.70 0.72 10.57
N GLY A 267 19.58 1.66 10.19
CA GLY A 267 21.04 1.54 10.24
C GLY A 267 21.68 0.72 9.12
N ALA A 268 20.88 0.15 8.21
CA ALA A 268 21.34 -0.77 7.16
C ALA A 268 20.57 -0.66 5.83
N GLY A 269 19.62 0.28 5.69
CA GLY A 269 18.72 0.35 4.54
C GLY A 269 19.30 1.13 3.34
N GLU A 270 19.01 0.70 2.11
CA GLU A 270 19.24 1.56 0.93
C GLU A 270 18.26 2.74 0.96
N GLN A 271 18.77 3.96 1.23
CA GLN A 271 17.98 5.20 1.29
C GLN A 271 18.03 6.02 -0.02
N PHE A 272 16.98 6.80 -0.31
CA PHE A 272 17.00 7.74 -1.43
C PHE A 272 17.65 9.07 -1.02
N CYS A 273 18.81 9.39 -1.59
CA CYS A 273 19.46 10.69 -1.43
C CYS A 273 18.64 11.83 -2.06
N VAL A 274 18.52 12.95 -1.34
CA VAL A 274 17.87 14.20 -1.73
C VAL A 274 18.93 15.29 -1.84
N THR A 275 19.16 15.78 -3.05
CA THR A 275 20.24 16.74 -3.35
C THR A 275 19.82 17.82 -4.34
N THR A 276 20.38 19.02 -4.18
CA THR A 276 20.26 20.14 -5.11
C THR A 276 21.51 20.35 -5.98
N LEU A 277 22.60 19.62 -5.69
CA LEU A 277 23.88 19.72 -6.41
C LEU A 277 23.83 19.27 -7.88
N VAL A 278 22.73 18.65 -8.31
CA VAL A 278 22.49 18.22 -9.70
C VAL A 278 21.53 19.21 -10.37
N PRO A 279 21.99 20.06 -11.32
CA PRO A 279 21.16 21.13 -11.87
C PRO A 279 19.99 20.63 -12.73
N ASN A 280 18.77 20.79 -12.22
CA ASN A 280 17.51 20.42 -12.87
C ASN A 280 16.94 21.56 -13.75
N THR A 281 17.66 21.93 -14.81
CA THR A 281 17.16 22.88 -15.82
C THR A 281 17.28 22.31 -17.23
N ARG A 282 16.11 22.04 -17.86
CA ARG A 282 15.88 21.37 -19.17
C ARG A 282 15.83 19.84 -19.11
N GLU A 283 15.40 19.22 -20.21
CA GLU A 283 15.35 17.75 -20.36
C GLU A 283 16.73 17.13 -20.13
N THR A 284 16.75 15.86 -19.68
CA THR A 284 17.90 15.17 -19.06
C THR A 284 19.10 14.87 -19.99
N ALA A 285 19.24 15.59 -21.11
CA ALA A 285 20.36 15.50 -22.04
C ALA A 285 21.44 16.57 -21.79
N ASP A 286 21.07 17.72 -21.23
CA ASP A 286 21.92 18.93 -21.23
C ASP A 286 22.50 19.32 -19.84
N SER A 287 22.10 18.67 -18.74
CA SER A 287 22.58 19.00 -17.38
C SER A 287 24.06 18.64 -17.18
N PRO A 288 24.96 19.59 -16.88
CA PRO A 288 26.38 19.33 -16.68
C PRO A 288 26.67 18.73 -15.30
N VAL A 289 26.67 17.40 -15.21
CA VAL A 289 27.05 16.63 -14.00
C VAL A 289 28.50 16.92 -13.54
N SER A 290 29.32 17.53 -14.40
CA SER A 290 30.65 18.04 -14.09
C SER A 290 30.69 19.09 -12.97
N ASN A 291 29.56 19.72 -12.65
CA ASN A 291 29.49 20.90 -11.80
C ASN A 291 29.16 20.60 -10.32
N ILE A 292 29.11 19.32 -9.92
CA ILE A 292 28.95 18.93 -8.51
C ILE A 292 30.17 19.42 -7.72
N PRO A 293 30.01 20.23 -6.65
CA PRO A 293 31.09 20.72 -5.82
C PRO A 293 31.93 19.61 -5.18
N LYS A 294 33.21 19.88 -4.96
CA LYS A 294 34.17 18.90 -4.43
C LYS A 294 35.10 19.49 -3.37
N THR A 295 35.34 18.65 -2.37
CA THR A 295 36.40 18.81 -1.37
C THR A 295 37.80 18.72 -2.00
N LYS A 296 38.84 19.09 -1.25
CA LYS A 296 40.25 18.99 -1.68
C LYS A 296 40.64 17.55 -2.06
N ASP A 297 40.03 16.57 -1.40
CA ASP A 297 40.25 15.14 -1.59
C ASP A 297 39.42 14.54 -2.75
N GLY A 298 38.67 15.38 -3.48
CA GLY A 298 37.89 15.00 -4.65
C GLY A 298 36.52 14.36 -4.36
N LEU A 299 36.18 14.16 -3.08
CA LEU A 299 34.85 13.75 -2.61
C LEU A 299 33.84 14.89 -2.77
N VAL A 300 32.54 14.56 -2.84
CA VAL A 300 31.45 15.55 -2.92
C VAL A 300 31.48 16.49 -1.71
N ASP A 301 31.43 17.79 -1.97
CA ASP A 301 31.32 18.81 -0.91
C ASP A 301 29.86 19.05 -0.54
N TRP A 302 29.38 18.29 0.43
CA TRP A 302 28.02 18.39 0.96
C TRP A 302 27.72 19.71 1.68
N SER A 303 28.73 20.50 2.05
CA SER A 303 28.52 21.83 2.67
C SER A 303 27.87 22.83 1.71
N GLN A 304 27.92 22.55 0.40
CA GLN A 304 27.32 23.34 -0.67
C GLN A 304 25.95 22.81 -1.14
N ASP A 305 25.44 21.72 -0.55
CA ASP A 305 24.05 21.27 -0.79
C ASP A 305 23.07 22.02 0.14
N PHE A 306 21.76 21.96 -0.18
CA PHE A 306 20.71 22.75 0.45
C PHE A 306 20.66 22.68 1.98
N PHE A 307 21.04 21.55 2.57
CA PHE A 307 21.06 21.32 4.02
C PHE A 307 22.46 21.42 4.66
N GLY A 308 23.50 21.71 3.88
CA GLY A 308 24.90 21.75 4.33
C GLY A 308 25.50 20.39 4.72
N LYS A 309 24.75 19.30 4.51
CA LYS A 309 25.10 17.90 4.82
C LYS A 309 24.27 16.94 3.95
N PRO A 310 24.62 15.65 3.85
CA PRO A 310 23.80 14.66 3.16
C PRO A 310 22.37 14.62 3.73
N ALA A 311 21.39 14.47 2.84
CA ALA A 311 19.97 14.38 3.18
C ALA A 311 19.31 13.24 2.39
N PHE A 312 18.32 12.60 2.98
CA PHE A 312 17.68 11.38 2.47
C PHE A 312 16.18 11.41 2.70
N LEU A 313 15.42 10.62 1.94
CA LEU A 313 14.02 10.32 2.26
C LEU A 313 13.96 9.24 3.35
N THR A 314 13.14 9.45 4.38
CA THR A 314 13.13 8.57 5.55
C THR A 314 12.52 7.18 5.30
N VAL A 315 13.06 6.18 5.99
CA VAL A 315 12.56 4.79 6.04
C VAL A 315 11.45 4.63 7.09
N SER A 316 11.47 5.43 8.15
CA SER A 316 10.54 5.42 9.29
C SER A 316 10.52 6.79 9.99
N GLY A 317 9.42 7.11 10.69
CA GLY A 317 9.32 8.26 11.59
C GLY A 317 9.60 7.95 13.06
N GLN A 318 9.90 6.68 13.43
CA GLN A 318 9.96 6.20 14.82
C GLN A 318 10.84 7.05 15.74
N LEU A 319 12.12 7.29 15.37
CA LEU A 319 13.04 8.05 16.24
C LEU A 319 12.53 9.47 16.52
N ASN A 320 11.66 10.03 15.66
CA ASN A 320 10.99 11.30 15.91
C ASN A 320 9.70 11.13 16.72
N ALA A 321 8.96 10.03 16.60
CA ALA A 321 7.83 9.73 17.48
C ALA A 321 8.29 9.62 18.95
N GLU A 322 9.42 8.96 19.22
CA GLU A 322 10.02 8.85 20.56
C GLU A 322 10.30 10.21 21.22
N THR A 323 10.72 11.22 20.44
CA THR A 323 10.93 12.61 20.94
C THR A 323 9.64 13.32 21.38
N TYR A 324 8.48 12.85 20.93
CA TYR A 324 7.17 13.40 21.29
C TYR A 324 6.41 12.50 22.27
N ALA A 325 6.59 11.17 22.26
CA ALA A 325 6.04 10.28 23.28
C ALA A 325 6.53 10.70 24.69
N THR A 326 7.82 11.00 24.80
CA THR A 326 8.46 11.56 26.01
C THR A 326 7.96 12.96 26.43
N ALA A 327 7.08 13.61 25.64
CA ALA A 327 6.50 14.93 25.93
C ALA A 327 4.96 14.97 25.92
N LEU A 328 4.30 14.02 25.27
CA LEU A 328 2.83 13.96 25.04
C LEU A 328 2.20 12.62 25.48
N THR A 329 2.99 11.73 26.07
CA THR A 329 2.66 10.34 26.42
C THR A 329 2.46 9.45 25.18
N ASP A 330 1.30 9.54 24.53
CA ASP A 330 0.90 8.64 23.44
C ASP A 330 0.78 9.40 22.12
N VAL A 331 1.52 8.95 21.10
CA VAL A 331 1.61 9.63 19.81
C VAL A 331 1.60 8.66 18.64
N TYR A 332 1.26 9.13 17.44
CA TYR A 332 1.39 8.31 16.24
C TYR A 332 1.73 9.11 14.99
N THR A 333 2.58 8.55 14.13
CA THR A 333 2.73 9.04 12.75
C THR A 333 1.67 8.41 11.85
N PHE A 334 1.35 9.09 10.76
CA PHE A 334 0.74 8.47 9.58
C PHE A 334 1.25 9.22 8.34
N GLY A 335 2.25 8.66 7.66
CA GLY A 335 3.02 9.37 6.65
C GLY A 335 3.69 8.48 5.60
N PRO A 336 4.24 9.08 4.54
CA PRO A 336 4.95 8.35 3.49
C PRO A 336 6.38 8.01 3.93
N THR A 337 6.79 6.76 3.72
CA THR A 337 8.18 6.30 3.88
C THR A 337 8.69 5.64 2.61
N PHE A 338 10.01 5.49 2.54
CA PHE A 338 10.71 5.18 1.29
C PHE A 338 11.82 4.16 1.52
N ARG A 339 11.97 3.21 0.59
CA ARG A 339 13.10 2.26 0.54
C ARG A 339 13.63 2.20 -0.89
N ALA A 340 14.93 2.41 -1.07
CA ALA A 340 15.58 2.50 -2.37
C ALA A 340 16.01 1.14 -2.95
N GLU A 341 15.84 0.06 -2.17
CA GLU A 341 16.07 -1.33 -2.56
C GLU A 341 15.63 -1.63 -4.00
N ASN A 342 16.49 -2.27 -4.79
CA ASN A 342 16.21 -2.65 -6.18
C ASN A 342 15.21 -3.83 -6.33
N SER A 343 14.26 -3.95 -5.41
CA SER A 343 13.35 -5.08 -5.23
C SER A 343 12.14 -5.03 -6.18
N HIS A 344 12.00 -6.04 -7.03
CA HIS A 344 10.99 -6.10 -8.10
C HIS A 344 9.78 -7.03 -7.79
N THR A 345 9.59 -7.43 -6.52
CA THR A 345 8.59 -8.43 -6.07
C THR A 345 7.13 -8.00 -6.27
N SER A 346 6.16 -8.87 -5.97
CA SER A 346 4.73 -8.53 -5.86
C SER A 346 4.36 -7.75 -4.59
N ARG A 347 5.27 -7.69 -3.60
CA ARG A 347 5.04 -7.21 -2.23
C ARG A 347 5.72 -5.90 -1.88
N HIS A 348 6.71 -5.44 -2.67
CA HIS A 348 7.49 -4.25 -2.33
C HIS A 348 7.13 -3.02 -3.18
N LEU A 349 7.25 -1.85 -2.55
CA LEU A 349 7.13 -0.50 -3.12
C LEU A 349 8.35 0.32 -2.70
N ALA A 350 8.70 1.33 -3.50
CA ALA A 350 9.74 2.31 -3.16
C ALA A 350 9.19 3.57 -2.44
N GLU A 351 7.86 3.73 -2.45
CA GLU A 351 7.07 4.80 -1.81
C GLU A 351 5.82 4.10 -1.27
N PHE A 352 5.66 4.06 0.05
CA PHE A 352 4.53 3.44 0.75
C PHE A 352 4.16 4.28 1.99
N TRP A 353 3.08 3.92 2.70
CA TRP A 353 2.63 4.65 3.89
C TRP A 353 2.81 3.79 5.14
N MET A 354 3.38 4.38 6.18
CA MET A 354 3.51 3.78 7.51
C MET A 354 2.56 4.47 8.49
N ILE A 355 2.14 3.70 9.49
CA ILE A 355 1.40 4.14 10.67
C ILE A 355 2.24 3.69 11.86
N GLU A 356 2.73 4.64 12.65
CA GLU A 356 3.77 4.38 13.65
C GLU A 356 3.37 4.99 15.00
N PRO A 357 2.57 4.31 15.83
CA PRO A 357 2.34 4.68 17.23
C PRO A 357 3.58 4.44 18.11
N GLU A 358 3.73 5.30 19.11
CA GLU A 358 4.75 5.25 20.15
C GLU A 358 4.10 5.65 21.49
N LEU A 359 4.28 4.82 22.51
CA LEU A 359 3.61 4.89 23.80
C LEU A 359 4.66 5.06 24.91
N ALA A 360 4.55 6.12 25.72
CA ALA A 360 5.41 6.30 26.89
C ALA A 360 4.87 5.57 28.13
N PHE A 361 5.78 5.11 29.01
CA PHE A 361 5.49 4.27 30.16
C PHE A 361 4.95 2.87 29.81
N ALA A 362 5.16 2.41 28.58
CA ALA A 362 4.71 1.13 28.04
C ALA A 362 5.84 0.09 27.95
N ASP A 363 5.48 -1.20 28.02
CA ASP A 363 6.35 -2.33 27.69
C ASP A 363 5.92 -3.09 26.42
N LEU A 364 6.50 -4.28 26.17
CA LEU A 364 6.19 -5.08 24.98
C LEU A 364 4.78 -5.71 25.00
N GLU A 365 4.23 -6.04 26.18
CA GLU A 365 2.86 -6.54 26.29
C GLU A 365 1.85 -5.41 26.03
N ASP A 366 2.15 -4.18 26.46
CA ASP A 366 1.37 -2.98 26.09
C ASP A 366 1.40 -2.72 24.57
N ASP A 367 2.58 -2.81 23.93
CA ASP A 367 2.77 -2.66 22.48
C ASP A 367 1.96 -3.71 21.70
N MET A 368 2.05 -4.98 22.11
CA MET A 368 1.27 -6.07 21.53
C MET A 368 -0.24 -5.90 21.77
N ALA A 369 -0.67 -5.47 22.95
CA ALA A 369 -2.07 -5.21 23.25
C ALA A 369 -2.63 -4.05 22.41
N CYS A 370 -1.88 -2.96 22.27
CA CYS A 370 -2.22 -1.83 21.39
C CYS A 370 -2.33 -2.29 19.93
N ALA A 371 -1.35 -3.07 19.44
CA ALA A 371 -1.35 -3.59 18.08
C ALA A 371 -2.55 -4.51 17.80
N THR A 372 -2.91 -5.39 18.73
CA THR A 372 -4.07 -6.29 18.61
C THR A 372 -5.37 -5.50 18.63
N ALA A 373 -5.58 -4.61 19.61
CA ALA A 373 -6.79 -3.80 19.71
C ALA A 373 -6.96 -2.91 18.47
N TYR A 374 -5.88 -2.32 17.97
CA TYR A 374 -5.86 -1.53 16.74
C TYR A 374 -6.30 -2.36 15.52
N LEU A 375 -5.69 -3.53 15.30
CA LEU A 375 -6.02 -4.38 14.15
C LEU A 375 -7.47 -4.86 14.20
N GLN A 376 -7.94 -5.32 15.37
CA GLN A 376 -9.32 -5.77 15.56
C GLN A 376 -10.30 -4.62 15.30
N TYR A 377 -10.02 -3.42 15.81
CA TYR A 377 -10.88 -2.25 15.60
C TYR A 377 -10.99 -1.84 14.12
N VAL A 378 -9.87 -1.74 13.38
CA VAL A 378 -9.95 -1.34 11.96
C VAL A 378 -10.56 -2.41 11.07
N VAL A 379 -10.42 -3.69 11.43
CA VAL A 379 -11.10 -4.81 10.74
C VAL A 379 -12.60 -4.80 11.02
N GLN A 380 -13.02 -4.63 12.27
CA GLN A 380 -14.44 -4.49 12.62
C GLN A 380 -15.06 -3.28 11.90
N TYR A 381 -14.36 -2.14 11.89
CA TYR A 381 -14.83 -0.92 11.23
C TYR A 381 -15.16 -1.12 9.75
N ILE A 382 -14.35 -1.88 8.99
CA ILE A 382 -14.64 -2.14 7.56
C ILE A 382 -15.74 -3.18 7.35
N LEU A 383 -15.93 -4.13 8.26
CA LEU A 383 -17.05 -5.08 8.20
C LEU A 383 -18.39 -4.34 8.36
N ASP A 384 -18.46 -3.41 9.33
CA ASP A 384 -19.65 -2.59 9.56
C ASP A 384 -19.88 -1.53 8.47
N ASN A 385 -18.83 -0.79 8.09
CA ASN A 385 -18.98 0.44 7.29
C ASN A 385 -18.72 0.25 5.78
N CYS A 386 -18.27 -0.92 5.31
CA CYS A 386 -17.95 -1.16 3.89
C CYS A 386 -18.64 -2.41 3.30
N LYS A 387 -19.75 -2.87 3.88
CA LYS A 387 -20.44 -4.11 3.51
C LYS A 387 -20.55 -4.39 2.00
N GLU A 388 -21.01 -3.44 1.18
CA GLU A 388 -21.18 -3.66 -0.28
C GLU A 388 -19.86 -3.99 -0.99
N ASP A 389 -18.75 -3.38 -0.56
CA ASP A 389 -17.40 -3.66 -1.08
C ASP A 389 -16.85 -4.98 -0.52
N MET A 390 -17.13 -5.29 0.76
CA MET A 390 -16.76 -6.57 1.38
C MET A 390 -17.47 -7.76 0.75
N ASP A 391 -18.77 -7.66 0.46
CA ASP A 391 -19.55 -8.66 -0.27
C ASP A 391 -18.99 -8.87 -1.70
N PHE A 392 -18.51 -7.79 -2.34
CA PHE A 392 -17.82 -7.87 -3.63
C PHE A 392 -16.46 -8.58 -3.53
N PHE A 393 -15.64 -8.27 -2.53
CA PHE A 393 -14.36 -8.97 -2.32
C PHE A 393 -14.59 -10.46 -2.04
N ASN A 394 -15.57 -10.79 -1.20
CA ASN A 394 -15.98 -12.16 -0.87
C ASN A 394 -16.46 -12.96 -2.09
N THR A 395 -17.10 -12.29 -3.04
CA THR A 395 -17.62 -12.95 -4.26
C THR A 395 -16.55 -13.08 -5.36
N TRP A 396 -15.71 -12.05 -5.56
CA TRP A 396 -14.93 -11.88 -6.79
C TRP A 396 -13.40 -11.84 -6.62
N ILE A 397 -12.88 -11.67 -5.40
CA ILE A 397 -11.44 -11.52 -5.15
C ILE A 397 -10.90 -12.63 -4.22
N GLU A 398 -11.48 -12.80 -3.04
CA GLU A 398 -11.10 -13.82 -2.04
C GLU A 398 -12.37 -14.40 -1.39
N LYS A 399 -12.70 -15.65 -1.71
CA LYS A 399 -13.86 -16.33 -1.12
C LYS A 399 -13.59 -16.67 0.34
N GLY A 400 -14.50 -16.29 1.22
CA GLY A 400 -14.36 -16.44 2.67
C GLY A 400 -13.68 -15.27 3.36
N ILE A 401 -13.33 -14.18 2.65
CA ILE A 401 -12.64 -13.02 3.26
C ILE A 401 -13.41 -12.41 4.42
N VAL A 402 -14.74 -12.34 4.34
CA VAL A 402 -15.59 -11.80 5.43
C VAL A 402 -15.44 -12.67 6.68
N ASN A 403 -15.58 -14.00 6.56
CA ASN A 403 -15.37 -14.93 7.66
C ASN A 403 -13.96 -14.82 8.24
N ARG A 404 -12.92 -14.80 7.38
CA ARG A 404 -11.52 -14.64 7.82
C ARG A 404 -11.30 -13.34 8.62
N LEU A 405 -11.98 -12.26 8.25
CA LEU A 405 -11.88 -10.98 8.94
C LEU A 405 -12.70 -10.94 10.23
N SER A 406 -13.91 -11.54 10.25
CA SER A 406 -14.68 -11.75 11.49
C SER A 406 -13.89 -12.58 12.50
N GLU A 407 -13.27 -13.68 12.08
CA GLU A 407 -12.42 -14.52 12.92
C GLU A 407 -11.21 -13.77 13.52
N VAL A 408 -10.72 -12.71 12.87
CA VAL A 408 -9.65 -11.85 13.42
C VAL A 408 -10.17 -10.94 14.53
N VAL A 409 -11.43 -10.51 14.47
CA VAL A 409 -12.07 -9.73 15.55
C VAL A 409 -12.49 -10.64 16.71
N GLU A 410 -12.97 -11.84 16.42
CA GLU A 410 -13.54 -12.77 17.40
C GLU A 410 -12.51 -13.60 18.18
N LYS A 411 -11.33 -13.89 17.60
CA LYS A 411 -10.31 -14.75 18.22
C LYS A 411 -9.22 -13.95 18.91
N SER A 412 -8.80 -14.41 20.09
CA SER A 412 -7.54 -14.01 20.72
C SER A 412 -6.35 -14.42 19.84
N PHE A 413 -5.37 -13.54 19.70
CA PHE A 413 -4.17 -13.83 18.91
C PHE A 413 -3.24 -14.78 19.68
N VAL A 414 -2.53 -15.64 18.96
CA VAL A 414 -1.55 -16.54 19.59
C VAL A 414 -0.25 -15.77 19.81
N GLN A 415 0.28 -15.78 21.04
CA GLN A 415 1.65 -15.32 21.32
C GLN A 415 2.62 -16.50 21.33
N LEU A 416 3.83 -16.32 20.79
CA LEU A 416 4.95 -17.27 20.84
C LEU A 416 6.27 -16.53 21.03
N THR A 417 7.28 -17.17 21.63
CA THR A 417 8.66 -16.68 21.44
C THR A 417 9.17 -17.07 20.06
N TYR A 418 10.16 -16.35 19.55
CA TYR A 418 10.91 -16.73 18.35
C TYR A 418 11.52 -18.13 18.49
N THR A 419 11.96 -18.50 19.70
CA THR A 419 12.52 -19.83 19.98
C THR A 419 11.46 -20.92 19.79
N ASP A 420 10.23 -20.71 20.30
CA ASP A 420 9.11 -21.63 20.07
C ASP A 420 8.72 -21.73 18.59
N ALA A 421 8.72 -20.60 17.88
CA ALA A 421 8.43 -20.54 16.46
C ALA A 421 9.46 -21.33 15.62
N VAL A 422 10.75 -21.18 15.92
CA VAL A 422 11.84 -21.96 15.33
C VAL A 422 11.69 -23.45 15.67
N GLU A 423 11.36 -23.80 16.91
CA GLU A 423 11.10 -25.19 17.29
C GLU A 423 9.89 -25.80 16.55
N LEU A 424 8.80 -25.05 16.36
CA LEU A 424 7.63 -25.51 15.59
C LEU A 424 7.98 -25.75 14.12
N LEU A 425 8.79 -24.89 13.51
CA LEU A 425 9.27 -25.03 12.14
C LEU A 425 10.21 -26.25 12.00
N LEU A 426 11.12 -26.47 12.94
CA LEU A 426 12.02 -27.63 12.99
C LEU A 426 11.30 -28.96 13.26
N LYS A 427 10.19 -28.94 14.03
CA LYS A 427 9.32 -30.10 14.27
C LYS A 427 8.38 -30.40 13.10
N SER A 428 8.25 -29.49 12.13
CA SER A 428 7.37 -29.68 10.98
C SER A 428 7.87 -30.80 10.04
N ARG A 429 6.93 -31.43 9.33
CA ARG A 429 7.25 -32.41 8.26
C ARG A 429 7.19 -31.78 6.87
N LYS A 430 7.08 -30.46 6.79
CA LYS A 430 6.94 -29.71 5.53
C LYS A 430 8.31 -29.47 4.93
N LYS A 431 8.40 -29.52 3.59
CA LYS A 431 9.58 -29.05 2.87
C LYS A 431 9.36 -27.58 2.50
N PHE A 432 10.21 -26.72 3.04
CA PHE A 432 10.29 -25.30 2.71
C PHE A 432 11.22 -25.09 1.51
N GLU A 433 11.01 -24.01 0.75
CA GLU A 433 11.90 -23.57 -0.34
C GLU A 433 13.22 -22.99 0.23
N PHE A 434 13.17 -22.41 1.43
CA PHE A 434 14.31 -21.94 2.22
C PHE A 434 14.58 -22.89 3.40
N PRO A 435 15.40 -23.95 3.23
CA PRO A 435 15.46 -25.09 4.15
C PRO A 435 16.23 -24.86 5.46
N VAL A 436 16.63 -23.62 5.77
CA VAL A 436 17.47 -23.30 6.94
C VAL A 436 16.71 -22.40 7.91
N VAL A 437 15.88 -23.02 8.76
CA VAL A 437 15.35 -22.37 9.97
C VAL A 437 16.23 -22.80 11.15
N THR A 438 17.34 -22.10 11.34
CA THR A 438 18.18 -22.23 12.55
C THR A 438 17.99 -21.01 13.44
N TRP A 439 18.06 -21.20 14.76
CA TRP A 439 17.98 -20.10 15.72
C TRP A 439 19.08 -19.06 15.42
N GLY A 440 18.70 -17.80 15.33
CA GLY A 440 19.55 -16.70 14.86
C GLY A 440 19.36 -16.31 13.38
N CYS A 441 18.53 -17.04 12.62
CA CYS A 441 18.12 -16.65 11.28
C CYS A 441 16.74 -15.99 11.27
N ASP A 442 16.56 -14.98 10.41
CA ASP A 442 15.28 -14.30 10.23
C ASP A 442 14.24 -15.17 9.50
N LEU A 443 12.98 -15.04 9.89
CA LEU A 443 11.89 -15.85 9.34
C LEU A 443 11.57 -15.41 7.91
N GLN A 444 11.27 -16.37 7.05
CA GLN A 444 10.86 -16.11 5.67
C GLN A 444 9.34 -16.24 5.57
N SER A 445 8.72 -15.55 4.61
CA SER A 445 7.25 -15.50 4.54
C SER A 445 6.54 -16.79 4.09
N GLU A 446 7.27 -17.88 3.87
CA GLU A 446 6.67 -19.22 3.86
C GLU A 446 6.61 -19.86 5.26
N HIS A 447 7.54 -19.51 6.15
CA HIS A 447 7.59 -19.91 7.55
C HIS A 447 6.50 -19.16 8.34
N GLU A 448 6.43 -17.82 8.17
CA GLU A 448 5.38 -16.96 8.75
C GLU A 448 3.97 -17.47 8.39
N ARG A 449 3.79 -17.81 7.10
CA ARG A 449 2.53 -18.32 6.55
C ARG A 449 2.25 -19.76 6.97
N TYR A 450 3.27 -20.60 7.15
CA TYR A 450 3.07 -21.95 7.70
C TYR A 450 2.58 -21.89 9.14
N ILE A 451 3.18 -21.03 9.97
CA ILE A 451 2.77 -20.80 11.36
C ILE A 451 1.31 -20.32 11.40
N THR A 452 0.97 -19.25 10.68
CA THR A 452 -0.40 -18.68 10.69
C THR A 452 -1.44 -19.58 10.02
N GLU A 453 -1.19 -20.10 8.82
CA GLU A 453 -2.19 -20.81 8.01
C GLU A 453 -2.33 -22.31 8.35
N GLU A 454 -1.23 -23.00 8.68
CA GLU A 454 -1.23 -24.45 8.88
C GLU A 454 -1.11 -24.86 10.36
N VAL A 455 -0.26 -24.21 11.17
CA VAL A 455 -0.12 -24.55 12.60
C VAL A 455 -1.28 -24.00 13.42
N PHE A 456 -1.62 -22.72 13.24
CA PHE A 456 -2.71 -22.04 13.98
C PHE A 456 -3.99 -21.82 13.17
N SER A 457 -4.15 -22.57 12.07
CA SER A 457 -5.42 -22.70 11.32
C SER A 457 -6.08 -21.36 10.92
N GLY A 458 -5.28 -20.37 10.52
CA GLY A 458 -5.75 -19.04 10.12
C GLY A 458 -5.85 -18.01 11.25
N CYS A 459 -5.43 -18.34 12.47
CA CYS A 459 -5.34 -17.35 13.54
C CYS A 459 -4.14 -16.38 13.31
N PRO A 460 -4.27 -15.08 13.64
CA PRO A 460 -3.11 -14.20 13.78
C PRO A 460 -2.17 -14.68 14.90
N VAL A 461 -0.87 -14.48 14.68
CA VAL A 461 0.18 -14.93 15.60
C VAL A 461 1.17 -13.79 15.82
N ILE A 462 1.46 -13.45 17.06
CA ILE A 462 2.55 -12.53 17.42
C ILE A 462 3.75 -13.36 17.85
N ILE A 463 4.89 -13.16 17.19
CA ILE A 463 6.17 -13.74 17.58
C ILE A 463 6.98 -12.67 18.30
N ARG A 464 7.48 -12.95 19.50
CA ARG A 464 8.27 -12.02 20.32
C ARG A 464 9.64 -12.60 20.75
N ASP A 465 10.47 -11.80 21.40
CA ASP A 465 11.83 -12.18 21.87
C ASP A 465 12.76 -12.64 20.74
N TYR A 466 12.92 -11.81 19.70
CA TYR A 466 13.81 -12.12 18.58
C TYR A 466 15.30 -12.03 18.95
N PRO A 467 16.20 -12.78 18.27
CA PRO A 467 17.64 -12.68 18.47
C PRO A 467 18.14 -11.26 18.18
N LYS A 468 18.94 -10.70 19.10
CA LYS A 468 19.36 -9.29 19.05
C LYS A 468 20.17 -8.93 17.79
N ASP A 469 20.86 -9.90 17.20
CA ASP A 469 21.80 -9.68 16.09
C ASP A 469 21.12 -9.68 14.69
N ILE A 470 19.80 -9.88 14.63
CA ILE A 470 18.98 -9.71 13.41
C ILE A 470 17.91 -8.60 13.54
N LYS A 471 17.96 -7.80 14.61
CA LYS A 471 17.01 -6.71 14.90
C LYS A 471 17.75 -5.39 15.17
N ALA A 472 17.03 -4.28 15.17
CA ALA A 472 17.61 -2.93 15.13
C ALA A 472 18.24 -2.48 16.46
N PHE A 473 19.13 -1.47 16.39
CA PHE A 473 19.94 -0.98 17.52
C PHE A 473 19.13 -0.41 18.69
N TYR A 474 17.92 0.08 18.42
CA TYR A 474 17.04 0.73 19.40
C TYR A 474 16.17 -0.25 20.20
N MET A 475 16.15 -1.54 19.86
CA MET A 475 15.26 -2.52 20.50
C MET A 475 15.85 -2.97 21.84
N ARG A 476 15.04 -2.92 22.91
CA ARG A 476 15.49 -3.19 24.28
C ARG A 476 16.08 -4.60 24.42
N GLN A 477 17.28 -4.71 24.98
CA GLN A 477 17.92 -6.00 25.23
C GLN A 477 17.26 -6.72 26.41
N ASN A 478 16.88 -7.98 26.18
CA ASN A 478 16.31 -8.86 27.20
C ASN A 478 17.39 -9.35 28.18
N ASP A 479 16.97 -9.72 29.39
CA ASP A 479 17.85 -10.14 30.49
C ASP A 479 18.55 -11.50 30.23
N ASP A 480 18.22 -12.19 29.13
CA ASP A 480 18.93 -13.39 28.66
C ASP A 480 20.25 -13.10 27.93
N GLY A 481 20.51 -11.82 27.60
CA GLY A 481 21.69 -11.35 26.87
C GLY A 481 21.75 -11.74 25.38
N LYS A 482 20.69 -12.35 24.84
CA LYS A 482 20.63 -12.95 23.49
C LYS A 482 19.50 -12.38 22.64
N THR A 483 18.36 -12.06 23.25
CA THR A 483 17.16 -11.58 22.57
C THR A 483 16.92 -10.09 22.84
N VAL A 484 16.02 -9.50 22.04
CA VAL A 484 15.47 -8.17 22.26
C VAL A 484 13.95 -8.26 22.39
N ALA A 485 13.37 -7.32 23.14
CA ALA A 485 11.93 -7.13 23.32
C ALA A 485 11.28 -6.58 22.05
N ALA A 486 11.38 -7.33 20.95
CA ALA A 486 10.75 -7.06 19.67
C ALA A 486 9.57 -8.00 19.45
N MET A 487 8.56 -7.54 18.70
CA MET A 487 7.41 -8.35 18.30
C MET A 487 7.09 -8.17 16.81
N ASP A 488 6.76 -9.26 16.13
CA ASP A 488 6.23 -9.23 14.76
C ASP A 488 4.85 -9.89 14.75
N MET A 489 3.82 -9.15 14.34
CA MET A 489 2.46 -9.66 14.19
C MET A 489 2.27 -10.22 12.78
N LEU A 490 2.13 -11.54 12.70
CA LEU A 490 1.85 -12.29 11.49
C LEU A 490 0.35 -12.46 11.29
N VAL A 491 -0.12 -12.19 10.08
CA VAL A 491 -1.50 -12.47 9.66
C VAL A 491 -1.53 -13.42 8.45
N PRO A 492 -2.56 -14.28 8.31
CA PRO A 492 -2.67 -15.19 7.18
C PRO A 492 -2.52 -14.51 5.82
N ARG A 493 -1.93 -15.21 4.85
CA ARG A 493 -1.71 -14.83 3.44
C ARG A 493 -0.74 -13.67 3.19
N VAL A 494 -0.70 -12.68 4.08
CA VAL A 494 0.25 -11.55 3.99
C VAL A 494 1.60 -11.95 4.57
N GLY A 495 1.62 -12.57 5.75
CA GLY A 495 2.80 -12.66 6.60
C GLY A 495 2.78 -11.56 7.66
N GLU A 496 3.94 -11.04 8.03
CA GLU A 496 4.14 -9.82 8.82
C GLU A 496 3.21 -8.69 8.36
N LEU A 497 2.46 -8.10 9.30
CA LEU A 497 1.62 -6.91 9.08
C LEU A 497 2.07 -5.73 9.95
N ILE A 498 2.55 -6.02 11.16
CA ILE A 498 3.08 -5.08 12.14
C ILE A 498 4.42 -5.62 12.64
N GLY A 499 5.43 -4.77 12.75
CA GLY A 499 6.67 -5.03 13.48
C GLY A 499 6.89 -3.93 14.51
N GLY A 500 7.25 -4.29 15.75
CA GLY A 500 7.37 -3.38 16.87
C GLY A 500 8.39 -3.83 17.92
N SER A 501 8.57 -3.03 18.95
CA SER A 501 9.46 -3.35 20.09
C SER A 501 9.27 -2.38 21.26
N GLN A 502 9.59 -2.86 22.45
CA GLN A 502 10.00 -1.97 23.53
C GLN A 502 11.37 -1.36 23.18
N ARG A 503 11.52 -0.06 23.37
CA ARG A 503 12.74 0.68 23.06
C ARG A 503 13.74 0.56 24.20
N GLU A 504 15.03 0.56 23.86
CA GLU A 504 16.11 0.55 24.85
C GLU A 504 16.14 1.89 25.62
N GLU A 505 15.69 1.86 26.87
CA GLU A 505 15.61 3.02 27.77
C GLU A 505 16.92 3.27 28.53
N ARG A 506 17.82 2.29 28.58
CA ARG A 506 19.08 2.36 29.33
C ARG A 506 20.18 2.96 28.45
N LEU A 507 20.68 4.15 28.82
CA LEU A 507 21.64 4.91 28.03
C LEU A 507 22.93 4.11 27.71
N ASP A 508 23.45 3.39 28.69
CA ASP A 508 24.66 2.57 28.59
C ASP A 508 24.47 1.37 27.64
N TYR A 509 23.34 0.69 27.70
CA TYR A 509 22.99 -0.39 26.77
C TYR A 509 22.82 0.14 25.34
N LEU A 510 22.20 1.31 25.17
CA LEU A 510 21.99 1.95 23.87
C LEU A 510 23.32 2.46 23.27
N GLU A 511 24.16 3.13 24.07
CA GLU A 511 25.47 3.60 23.63
C GLU A 511 26.43 2.44 23.31
N GLN A 512 26.35 1.31 24.03
CA GLN A 512 27.07 0.07 23.66
C GLN A 512 26.53 -0.54 22.37
N ARG A 513 25.21 -0.58 22.16
CA ARG A 513 24.63 -1.18 20.94
C ARG A 513 24.94 -0.36 19.68
N LEU A 514 25.11 0.96 19.81
CA LEU A 514 25.65 1.80 18.75
C LEU A 514 27.12 1.46 18.40
N ASP A 515 27.97 1.16 19.40
CA ASP A 515 29.37 0.73 19.17
C ASP A 515 29.44 -0.64 18.50
N ASP A 516 28.67 -1.63 18.99
CA ASP A 516 28.57 -2.99 18.42
C ASP A 516 28.33 -2.94 16.90
N LEU A 517 27.39 -2.09 16.49
CA LEU A 517 26.92 -1.92 15.12
C LEU A 517 27.69 -0.83 14.35
N LYS A 518 28.70 -0.19 14.98
CA LYS A 518 29.59 0.83 14.41
C LYS A 518 28.85 2.06 13.86
N LEU A 519 27.74 2.40 14.52
CA LEU A 519 26.91 3.57 14.22
C LEU A 519 27.50 4.82 14.90
N ASN A 520 27.59 5.94 14.17
CA ASN A 520 28.19 7.16 14.73
C ASN A 520 27.30 7.78 15.81
N LYS A 521 27.68 7.66 17.09
CA LYS A 521 26.96 8.24 18.23
C LYS A 521 26.73 9.75 18.08
N GLU A 522 27.66 10.49 17.45
CA GLU A 522 27.50 11.93 17.21
C GLU A 522 26.30 12.25 16.30
N SER A 523 25.89 11.34 15.41
CA SER A 523 24.67 11.50 14.60
C SER A 523 23.37 11.32 15.40
N TYR A 524 23.45 10.66 16.56
CA TYR A 524 22.32 10.31 17.43
C TYR A 524 22.33 11.08 18.77
N TRP A 525 23.11 12.16 18.91
CA TRP A 525 23.24 12.91 20.18
C TRP A 525 21.88 13.28 20.82
N TRP A 526 20.95 13.73 19.98
CA TRP A 526 19.59 14.16 20.34
C TRP A 526 18.67 13.01 20.73
N TYR A 527 18.96 11.79 20.24
CA TYR A 527 18.24 10.56 20.55
C TYR A 527 18.76 9.94 21.85
N LEU A 528 20.07 10.01 22.09
CA LEU A 528 20.70 9.67 23.36
C LEU A 528 20.26 10.62 24.49
N ASP A 529 19.99 11.89 24.20
CA ASP A 529 19.45 12.86 25.16
C ASP A 529 18.06 12.44 25.70
N LEU A 530 17.24 11.72 24.94
CA LEU A 530 15.98 11.10 25.43
C LEU A 530 16.22 10.05 26.52
N ARG A 531 17.43 9.49 26.58
CA ARG A 531 17.87 8.54 27.61
C ARG A 531 18.62 9.22 28.78
N ARG A 532 18.90 10.53 28.67
CA ARG A 532 19.56 11.33 29.72
C ARG A 532 18.58 12.15 30.55
N TYR A 533 17.56 12.74 29.93
CA TYR A 533 16.69 13.73 30.58
C TYR A 533 15.32 13.15 30.99
N GLY A 534 15.33 12.24 31.97
CA GLY A 534 14.11 11.63 32.51
C GLY A 534 13.57 10.50 31.63
N SER A 535 14.43 9.54 31.28
CA SER A 535 14.01 8.41 30.45
C SER A 535 12.98 7.52 31.14
N VAL A 536 12.19 6.83 30.31
CA VAL A 536 11.08 5.96 30.70
C VAL A 536 11.10 4.70 29.84
N PRO A 537 10.57 3.56 30.31
CA PRO A 537 10.13 2.49 29.42
C PRO A 537 9.14 3.05 28.40
N HIS A 538 9.32 2.70 27.13
CA HIS A 538 8.41 3.07 26.05
C HIS A 538 8.49 2.03 24.95
N ALA A 539 7.43 1.92 24.16
CA ALA A 539 7.31 0.93 23.11
C ALA A 539 6.47 1.46 21.94
N GLY A 540 6.55 0.78 20.80
CA GLY A 540 5.75 1.15 19.64
C GLY A 540 6.00 0.24 18.43
N PHE A 541 5.15 0.41 17.42
CA PHE A 541 5.15 -0.45 16.25
C PHE A 541 4.99 0.31 14.94
N GLY A 542 5.42 -0.29 13.84
CA GLY A 542 5.14 0.18 12.48
C GLY A 542 4.19 -0.77 11.76
N LEU A 543 3.03 -0.25 11.30
CA LEU A 543 2.16 -0.94 10.35
C LEU A 543 2.36 -0.38 8.94
N GLY A 544 2.66 -1.26 7.98
CA GLY A 544 2.66 -0.93 6.56
C GLY A 544 1.23 -0.81 6.01
N PHE A 545 0.75 0.41 5.76
CA PHE A 545 -0.66 0.67 5.46
C PHE A 545 -1.14 -0.04 4.17
N GLU A 546 -0.30 -0.13 3.15
CA GLU A 546 -0.60 -0.95 1.96
C GLU A 546 -0.78 -2.45 2.27
N ARG A 547 -0.05 -3.02 3.24
CA ARG A 547 -0.23 -4.43 3.66
C ARG A 547 -1.59 -4.62 4.33
N LEU A 548 -2.02 -3.67 5.18
CA LEU A 548 -3.37 -3.67 5.78
C LEU A 548 -4.47 -3.56 4.72
N VAL A 549 -4.30 -2.70 3.70
CA VAL A 549 -5.24 -2.63 2.58
C VAL A 549 -5.26 -3.94 1.77
N GLN A 550 -4.12 -4.62 1.57
CA GLN A 550 -4.10 -5.95 0.96
C GLN A 550 -4.83 -7.00 1.81
N PHE A 551 -4.62 -7.01 3.13
CA PHE A 551 -5.26 -7.92 4.09
C PHE A 551 -6.79 -7.76 4.10
N ALA A 552 -7.27 -6.51 4.13
CA ALA A 552 -8.68 -6.14 4.14
C ALA A 552 -9.40 -6.41 2.80
N THR A 553 -8.74 -6.20 1.66
CA THR A 553 -9.36 -6.31 0.32
C THR A 553 -9.07 -7.64 -0.40
N GLY A 554 -8.20 -8.46 0.17
CA GLY A 554 -7.81 -9.76 -0.38
C GLY A 554 -6.97 -9.69 -1.66
N ILE A 555 -6.20 -8.62 -1.85
CA ILE A 555 -5.47 -8.35 -3.10
C ILE A 555 -4.01 -8.84 -3.05
N ASP A 556 -3.62 -9.61 -4.06
CA ASP A 556 -2.32 -10.33 -4.14
C ASP A 556 -1.08 -9.46 -4.42
N ASN A 557 -1.23 -8.17 -4.74
CA ASN A 557 -0.12 -7.34 -5.20
C ASN A 557 -0.22 -5.94 -4.63
N ILE A 558 0.83 -5.48 -3.94
CA ILE A 558 0.85 -4.21 -3.21
C ILE A 558 0.60 -2.99 -4.13
N ARG A 559 0.99 -3.11 -5.42
CA ARG A 559 0.78 -2.10 -6.46
C ARG A 559 -0.69 -1.86 -6.83
N ASP A 560 -1.59 -2.72 -6.34
CA ASP A 560 -3.03 -2.58 -6.49
C ASP A 560 -3.71 -2.02 -5.23
N ALA A 561 -3.01 -1.92 -4.09
CA ALA A 561 -3.49 -1.36 -2.82
C ALA A 561 -3.23 0.16 -2.65
N ILE A 562 -2.26 0.71 -3.39
CA ILE A 562 -1.94 2.16 -3.44
C ILE A 562 -2.40 2.77 -4.78
N PRO A 563 -2.90 4.02 -4.84
CA PRO A 563 -3.39 4.63 -6.09
C PRO A 563 -2.36 4.66 -7.22
N PHE A 564 -1.15 5.16 -6.96
CA PHE A 564 -0.08 5.36 -7.93
C PHE A 564 1.27 4.79 -7.41
N PRO A 565 1.50 3.47 -7.48
CA PRO A 565 2.69 2.83 -6.91
C PRO A 565 4.01 3.35 -7.50
N ARG A 566 5.05 3.44 -6.66
CA ARG A 566 6.46 3.46 -7.13
C ARG A 566 7.09 2.10 -6.93
N ALA A 567 7.93 1.72 -7.88
CA ALA A 567 8.79 0.56 -7.79
C ALA A 567 10.02 0.79 -8.69
N PRO A 568 11.12 0.04 -8.50
CA PRO A 568 12.25 0.06 -9.41
C PRO A 568 11.83 -0.01 -10.90
N GLY A 569 12.46 0.85 -11.71
CA GLY A 569 12.13 1.03 -13.14
C GLY A 569 10.76 1.68 -13.45
N LYS A 570 9.96 2.09 -12.44
CA LYS A 570 8.60 2.63 -12.62
C LYS A 570 8.35 3.87 -11.74
N THR A 571 8.77 5.03 -12.22
CA THR A 571 8.59 6.33 -11.56
C THR A 571 7.38 7.14 -12.07
N SER A 572 6.97 6.98 -13.34
CA SER A 572 5.95 7.85 -13.94
C SER A 572 4.50 7.31 -13.87
N THR A 573 3.55 8.22 -13.64
CA THR A 573 2.10 7.94 -13.66
C THR A 573 1.52 7.80 -15.07
N LEU A 574 2.29 8.24 -16.07
CA LEU A 574 1.99 8.18 -17.50
C LEU A 574 3.26 7.78 -18.27
N SER A 575 3.11 7.00 -19.34
CA SER A 575 4.12 7.00 -20.41
C SER A 575 4.14 8.41 -21.03
N SER A 576 5.33 8.94 -21.31
CA SER A 576 5.48 10.28 -21.88
C SER A 576 4.76 10.40 -23.22
N SER A 577 3.89 11.40 -23.31
CA SER A 577 3.07 11.80 -24.47
C SER A 577 2.01 10.79 -24.93
N PRO A 578 0.85 11.25 -25.45
CA PRO A 578 0.00 10.41 -26.29
C PRO A 578 0.77 10.04 -27.58
N PRO A 579 0.59 8.82 -28.12
CA PRO A 579 1.22 8.47 -29.40
C PRO A 579 0.64 9.35 -30.52
N PRO A 580 1.46 9.80 -31.49
CA PRO A 580 0.96 10.52 -32.66
C PRO A 580 -0.02 9.63 -33.45
N PRO A 581 -1.01 10.21 -34.16
CA PRO A 581 -2.09 9.48 -34.80
C PRO A 581 -1.56 8.35 -35.69
N THR A 582 -1.97 7.12 -35.40
CA THR A 582 -1.37 5.91 -35.95
C THR A 582 -1.68 5.76 -37.44
N ARG A 583 -0.72 6.17 -38.28
CA ARG A 583 -0.72 5.88 -39.72
C ARG A 583 -0.92 4.38 -39.93
N LYS A 584 -1.91 4.00 -40.75
CA LYS A 584 -2.46 2.62 -40.95
C LYS A 584 -1.49 1.51 -40.52
N SER A 585 -1.83 0.80 -39.44
CA SER A 585 -0.98 -0.25 -38.89
C SER A 585 -0.72 -1.36 -39.90
N ALA A 586 0.53 -1.50 -40.34
CA ALA A 586 0.98 -2.71 -41.02
C ALA A 586 0.77 -3.90 -40.09
N THR A 587 0.20 -4.99 -40.61
CA THR A 587 -0.29 -6.13 -39.85
C THR A 587 0.78 -6.68 -38.90
N MET A 588 0.48 -6.77 -37.60
CA MET A 588 1.41 -7.35 -36.63
C MET A 588 1.62 -8.84 -36.93
N VAL A 589 2.75 -9.17 -37.54
CA VAL A 589 3.17 -10.56 -37.72
C VAL A 589 3.41 -11.19 -36.34
N LYS A 590 2.97 -12.44 -36.16
CA LYS A 590 2.93 -13.14 -34.87
C LYS A 590 4.35 -13.57 -34.44
N TYR A 591 5.15 -12.64 -33.91
CA TYR A 591 6.59 -12.82 -33.62
C TYR A 591 6.95 -13.76 -32.44
N SER A 592 6.00 -14.49 -31.86
CA SER A 592 6.25 -15.58 -30.91
C SER A 592 5.50 -16.82 -31.37
N ARG A 593 6.16 -17.98 -31.29
CA ARG A 593 5.47 -19.26 -31.21
C ARG A 593 4.77 -19.34 -29.85
N GLU A 594 3.58 -19.94 -29.83
CA GLU A 594 2.94 -20.40 -28.60
C GLU A 594 3.31 -21.87 -28.36
N PRO A 595 3.54 -22.27 -27.10
CA PRO A 595 3.84 -23.66 -26.78
C PRO A 595 2.63 -24.53 -27.07
N ASP A 596 2.89 -25.75 -27.51
CA ASP A 596 1.84 -26.72 -27.82
C ASP A 596 1.11 -27.18 -26.53
N ASN A 597 1.71 -26.96 -25.35
CA ASN A 597 1.06 -27.01 -24.04
C ASN A 597 1.52 -25.85 -23.11
N PRO A 598 0.68 -24.83 -22.85
CA PRO A 598 1.03 -23.67 -22.01
C PRO A 598 1.16 -23.92 -20.49
N THR A 599 0.65 -25.03 -19.95
CA THR A 599 0.82 -25.35 -18.51
C THR A 599 2.17 -25.99 -18.26
N LYS A 600 2.59 -26.92 -19.13
CA LYS A 600 3.89 -27.61 -19.08
C LYS A 600 5.06 -26.86 -19.74
N SER A 601 5.04 -25.52 -19.76
CA SER A 601 6.11 -24.71 -20.37
C SER A 601 6.27 -23.33 -19.73
N CYS A 602 7.52 -22.93 -19.51
CA CYS A 602 7.91 -21.57 -19.12
C CYS A 602 8.13 -20.68 -20.36
N LYS A 603 8.24 -19.37 -20.17
CA LYS A 603 8.74 -18.44 -21.22
C LYS A 603 9.62 -17.36 -20.62
N ALA A 604 10.63 -16.94 -21.37
CA ALA A 604 11.34 -15.68 -21.14
C ALA A 604 11.50 -14.90 -22.45
N ARG A 605 11.35 -13.56 -22.38
CA ARG A 605 11.42 -12.67 -23.54
C ARG A 605 12.20 -11.40 -23.20
N GLY A 606 13.08 -11.01 -24.12
CA GLY A 606 13.70 -9.69 -24.15
C GLY A 606 13.30 -8.91 -25.41
N SER A 607 13.30 -7.58 -25.31
CA SER A 607 13.10 -6.63 -26.41
C SER A 607 14.11 -5.49 -26.28
N ASP A 608 14.48 -4.89 -27.41
CA ASP A 608 15.39 -3.73 -27.51
C ASP A 608 16.76 -3.89 -26.81
N LEU A 609 17.19 -5.15 -26.64
CA LEU A 609 18.47 -5.55 -26.07
C LEU A 609 19.64 -4.99 -26.89
N ARG A 610 20.54 -4.22 -26.25
CA ARG A 610 21.73 -3.58 -26.84
C ARG A 610 22.86 -4.58 -27.17
N VAL A 611 22.55 -5.61 -27.95
CA VAL A 611 23.44 -6.72 -28.36
C VAL A 611 23.47 -6.90 -29.88
N HIS A 612 24.57 -7.42 -30.43
CA HIS A 612 24.74 -7.57 -31.87
C HIS A 612 23.92 -8.76 -32.39
N PHE A 613 22.91 -8.50 -33.21
CA PHE A 613 21.97 -9.51 -33.75
C PHE A 613 22.65 -10.79 -34.26
N LYS A 614 23.70 -10.66 -35.09
CA LYS A 614 24.37 -11.82 -35.71
C LYS A 614 24.94 -12.76 -34.64
N ASN A 615 25.76 -12.22 -33.74
CA ASN A 615 26.38 -12.98 -32.65
C ASN A 615 25.32 -13.64 -31.77
N THR A 616 24.29 -12.88 -31.43
CA THR A 616 23.20 -13.31 -30.54
C THR A 616 22.38 -14.44 -31.17
N ARG A 617 22.15 -14.41 -32.49
CA ARG A 617 21.50 -15.50 -33.23
C ARG A 617 22.32 -16.79 -33.18
N GLU A 618 23.61 -16.74 -33.52
CA GLU A 618 24.46 -17.94 -33.54
C GLU A 618 24.60 -18.54 -32.13
N THR A 619 24.73 -17.67 -31.10
CA THR A 619 24.76 -18.08 -29.67
C THR A 619 23.45 -18.78 -29.26
N ALA A 620 22.30 -18.19 -29.59
CA ALA A 620 20.99 -18.78 -29.33
C ALA A 620 20.79 -20.11 -30.09
N HIS A 621 21.26 -20.20 -31.33
CA HIS A 621 21.17 -21.42 -32.12
C HIS A 621 22.03 -22.55 -31.53
N ALA A 622 23.21 -22.22 -30.99
CA ALA A 622 24.14 -23.18 -30.40
C ALA A 622 23.66 -23.83 -29.09
N ILE A 623 22.66 -23.24 -28.41
CA ILE A 623 22.05 -23.80 -27.19
C ILE A 623 20.67 -24.46 -27.42
N ARG A 624 20.13 -24.40 -28.65
CA ARG A 624 18.79 -24.94 -28.96
C ARG A 624 18.76 -26.46 -28.78
N LYS A 625 17.67 -26.98 -28.19
CA LYS A 625 17.50 -28.39 -27.78
C LYS A 625 18.49 -28.91 -26.72
N LEU A 626 19.26 -28.06 -26.05
CA LEU A 626 20.01 -28.49 -24.87
C LEU A 626 19.12 -28.50 -23.62
N PRO A 627 19.36 -29.42 -22.65
CA PRO A 627 18.89 -29.27 -21.28
C PRO A 627 19.34 -27.95 -20.67
N LEU A 628 18.53 -27.35 -19.80
CA LEU A 628 18.71 -25.99 -19.29
C LEU A 628 20.05 -25.83 -18.55
N VAL A 629 20.37 -26.75 -17.65
CA VAL A 629 21.65 -26.80 -16.92
C VAL A 629 22.85 -26.86 -17.88
N LYS A 630 22.76 -27.67 -18.95
CA LYS A 630 23.82 -27.82 -19.96
C LYS A 630 23.95 -26.56 -20.84
N ALA A 631 22.85 -25.88 -21.14
CA ALA A 631 22.85 -24.62 -21.87
C ALA A 631 23.51 -23.50 -21.05
N LYS A 632 23.15 -23.36 -19.76
CA LYS A 632 23.77 -22.39 -18.83
C LYS A 632 25.29 -22.58 -18.73
N ARG A 633 25.74 -23.79 -18.37
CA ARG A 633 27.17 -24.12 -18.24
C ARG A 633 27.96 -23.84 -19.52
N TYR A 634 27.38 -24.11 -20.69
CA TYR A 634 28.02 -23.79 -21.98
C TYR A 634 28.14 -22.28 -22.22
N LEU A 635 27.15 -21.47 -21.82
CA LEU A 635 27.25 -20.00 -21.88
C LEU A 635 28.28 -19.46 -20.87
N GLU A 636 28.39 -20.05 -19.69
CA GLU A 636 29.38 -19.71 -18.66
C GLU A 636 30.80 -20.06 -19.14
N ASP A 637 31.00 -21.22 -19.76
CA ASP A 637 32.25 -21.57 -20.45
C ASP A 637 32.57 -20.61 -21.62
N VAL A 638 31.56 -20.03 -22.29
CA VAL A 638 31.76 -19.00 -23.33
C VAL A 638 32.17 -17.66 -22.72
N LEU A 639 31.63 -17.28 -21.56
CA LEU A 639 32.06 -16.10 -20.80
C LEU A 639 33.50 -16.24 -20.29
N ALA A 640 33.85 -17.44 -19.78
CA ALA A 640 35.20 -17.79 -19.33
C ALA A 640 36.18 -18.11 -20.48
N HIS A 641 35.79 -17.89 -21.74
CA HIS A 641 36.56 -18.21 -22.96
C HIS A 641 36.98 -19.69 -23.16
N LYS A 642 36.49 -20.60 -22.31
CA LYS A 642 36.77 -22.05 -22.35
C LYS A 642 36.14 -22.74 -23.56
N GLN A 643 34.94 -22.33 -23.98
CA GLN A 643 34.26 -22.88 -25.16
C GLN A 643 33.83 -21.79 -26.15
N ALA A 644 34.11 -21.99 -27.45
CA ALA A 644 33.68 -21.10 -28.52
C ALA A 644 32.26 -21.41 -29.03
N ILE A 645 31.51 -20.35 -29.39
CA ILE A 645 30.27 -20.48 -30.18
C ILE A 645 30.65 -20.69 -31.65
N PRO A 646 30.20 -21.78 -32.31
CA PRO A 646 30.36 -21.94 -33.75
C PRO A 646 29.42 -20.97 -34.51
N PHE A 647 29.91 -20.37 -35.59
CA PHE A 647 29.12 -19.48 -36.45
C PHE A 647 28.83 -20.19 -37.77
N THR A 648 27.56 -20.45 -38.05
CA THR A 648 27.12 -21.27 -39.19
C THR A 648 26.54 -20.43 -40.34
N ARG A 649 25.83 -19.33 -40.04
CA ARG A 649 25.19 -18.47 -41.05
C ARG A 649 25.82 -17.09 -41.18
N PHE A 650 26.40 -16.55 -40.12
CA PHE A 650 27.00 -15.20 -40.11
C PHE A 650 28.53 -15.17 -40.08
N CYS A 651 29.14 -15.96 -40.95
CA CYS A 651 30.58 -16.24 -41.05
C CYS A 651 31.49 -15.07 -41.47
N GLY A 652 30.93 -13.98 -42.01
CA GLY A 652 31.71 -12.84 -42.52
C GLY A 652 32.54 -12.14 -41.44
N GLY A 653 33.88 -12.17 -41.58
CA GLY A 653 34.81 -11.62 -40.61
C GLY A 653 35.02 -12.49 -39.35
N VAL A 654 34.61 -13.76 -39.37
CA VAL A 654 34.77 -14.68 -38.23
C VAL A 654 36.03 -15.52 -38.40
N GLY A 655 36.93 -15.49 -37.41
CA GLY A 655 38.15 -16.31 -37.40
C GLY A 655 37.84 -17.81 -37.26
N ARG A 656 38.81 -18.64 -37.67
CA ARG A 656 38.75 -20.10 -37.47
C ARG A 656 39.31 -20.48 -36.10
N THR A 657 38.72 -21.47 -35.44
CA THR A 657 39.19 -22.02 -34.16
C THR A 657 39.11 -23.55 -34.17
N ALA A 658 40.03 -24.22 -33.48
CA ALA A 658 40.05 -25.68 -33.41
C ALA A 658 38.75 -26.24 -32.80
N GLN A 659 38.24 -25.61 -31.74
CA GLN A 659 36.96 -25.99 -31.11
C GLN A 659 35.77 -25.91 -32.06
N ALA A 660 35.74 -24.93 -32.97
CA ALA A 660 34.66 -24.80 -33.94
C ALA A 660 34.77 -25.82 -35.09
N LYS A 661 35.98 -26.23 -35.51
CA LYS A 661 36.16 -27.32 -36.50
C LYS A 661 35.44 -28.60 -36.06
N ASN A 662 35.54 -28.94 -34.78
CA ASN A 662 34.93 -30.13 -34.20
C ASN A 662 33.40 -30.05 -34.04
N ARG A 663 32.77 -28.91 -34.39
CA ARG A 663 31.31 -28.70 -34.34
C ARG A 663 30.70 -28.26 -35.68
N HIS A 664 31.48 -27.73 -36.63
CA HIS A 664 30.98 -27.31 -37.94
C HIS A 664 32.11 -27.22 -38.99
N SER A 665 31.83 -27.62 -40.24
CA SER A 665 32.83 -27.83 -41.30
C SER A 665 33.60 -26.58 -41.74
N ASN A 666 33.03 -25.37 -41.58
CA ASN A 666 33.75 -24.12 -41.85
C ASN A 666 34.84 -23.79 -40.82
N GLY A 667 34.78 -24.42 -39.63
CA GLY A 667 35.71 -24.21 -38.52
C GLY A 667 35.68 -22.82 -37.90
N GLN A 668 34.62 -22.03 -38.11
CA GLN A 668 34.55 -20.62 -37.67
C GLN A 668 33.79 -20.47 -36.36
N GLY A 669 34.34 -19.71 -35.41
CA GLY A 669 33.73 -19.48 -34.11
C GLY A 669 34.34 -18.31 -33.36
N ARG A 670 33.63 -17.85 -32.32
CA ARG A 670 33.97 -16.68 -31.49
C ARG A 670 33.45 -16.88 -30.05
N TRP A 671 33.90 -16.04 -29.14
CA TRP A 671 33.36 -15.89 -27.79
C TRP A 671 32.54 -14.59 -27.69
N PRO A 672 31.24 -14.60 -27.99
CA PRO A 672 30.42 -13.40 -28.03
C PRO A 672 29.94 -13.01 -26.62
N VAL A 673 30.88 -12.72 -25.71
CA VAL A 673 30.66 -12.49 -24.26
C VAL A 673 29.38 -11.71 -23.94
N LYS A 674 29.18 -10.54 -24.56
CA LYS A 674 27.98 -9.71 -24.32
C LYS A 674 26.66 -10.38 -24.74
N SER A 675 26.67 -11.17 -25.82
CA SER A 675 25.49 -11.96 -26.22
C SER A 675 25.29 -13.18 -25.31
N ALA A 676 26.38 -13.84 -24.89
CA ALA A 676 26.30 -14.98 -23.99
C ALA A 676 25.71 -14.59 -22.62
N LYS A 677 26.15 -13.48 -22.03
CA LYS A 677 25.61 -12.96 -20.76
C LYS A 677 24.10 -12.68 -20.87
N PHE A 678 23.67 -11.87 -21.84
CA PHE A 678 22.24 -11.56 -22.04
C PHE A 678 21.36 -12.79 -22.30
N ILE A 679 21.91 -13.89 -22.83
CA ILE A 679 21.17 -15.14 -23.01
C ILE A 679 21.17 -15.96 -21.72
N LEU A 680 22.27 -15.99 -20.96
CA LEU A 680 22.36 -16.65 -19.66
C LEU A 680 21.39 -16.01 -18.65
N ASP A 681 21.36 -14.68 -18.60
CA ASP A 681 20.41 -13.91 -17.77
C ASP A 681 18.95 -14.20 -18.19
N LEU A 682 18.70 -14.39 -19.49
CA LEU A 682 17.38 -14.79 -20.01
C LEU A 682 17.01 -16.25 -19.66
N LEU A 683 17.98 -17.17 -19.60
CA LEU A 683 17.75 -18.55 -19.16
C LEU A 683 17.44 -18.61 -17.66
N LYS A 684 18.10 -17.79 -16.83
CA LYS A 684 17.75 -17.63 -15.40
C LYS A 684 16.32 -17.08 -15.24
N ASN A 685 15.95 -16.08 -16.03
CA ASN A 685 14.55 -15.61 -16.05
C ASN A 685 13.54 -16.66 -16.59
N ALA A 686 13.98 -17.63 -17.40
CA ALA A 686 13.12 -18.72 -17.87
C ALA A 686 12.91 -19.78 -16.79
N GLU A 687 13.97 -20.10 -16.05
CA GLU A 687 14.00 -20.97 -14.88
C GLU A 687 13.07 -20.47 -13.77
N SER A 688 13.18 -19.21 -13.35
CA SER A 688 12.28 -18.68 -12.31
C SER A 688 10.81 -18.57 -12.76
N ASN A 689 10.57 -18.47 -14.08
CA ASN A 689 9.23 -18.60 -14.65
C ASN A 689 8.74 -20.06 -14.80
N ALA A 690 9.59 -21.05 -14.48
CA ALA A 690 9.28 -22.47 -14.40
C ALA A 690 9.10 -22.91 -12.94
N GLU A 691 9.97 -22.43 -12.03
CA GLU A 691 9.86 -22.55 -10.57
C GLU A 691 8.48 -22.04 -10.09
N VAL A 692 8.12 -20.81 -10.46
CA VAL A 692 6.80 -20.19 -10.18
C VAL A 692 5.61 -20.95 -10.81
N LYS A 693 5.86 -21.91 -11.72
CA LYS A 693 4.85 -22.79 -12.31
C LYS A 693 4.82 -24.21 -11.69
N GLY A 694 5.70 -24.53 -10.75
CA GLY A 694 5.85 -25.89 -10.24
C GLY A 694 6.36 -26.89 -11.29
N LEU A 695 7.20 -26.43 -12.22
CA LEU A 695 7.84 -27.29 -13.22
C LEU A 695 9.21 -27.77 -12.71
N ASP A 696 9.49 -29.06 -12.84
CA ASP A 696 10.80 -29.66 -12.59
C ASP A 696 11.87 -28.99 -13.46
N VAL A 697 12.81 -28.29 -12.82
CA VAL A 697 13.87 -27.49 -13.45
C VAL A 697 14.94 -28.37 -14.11
N ASP A 698 15.28 -29.52 -13.51
CA ASP A 698 16.30 -30.43 -14.04
C ASP A 698 15.81 -31.16 -15.30
N ALA A 699 14.50 -31.37 -15.43
CA ALA A 699 13.86 -31.88 -16.64
C ALA A 699 13.73 -30.85 -17.79
N LEU A 700 14.02 -29.56 -17.57
CA LEU A 700 13.83 -28.52 -18.60
C LEU A 700 14.87 -28.59 -19.73
N PHE A 701 14.40 -28.38 -20.95
CA PHE A 701 15.23 -28.20 -22.14
C PHE A 701 14.70 -27.08 -23.04
N ILE A 702 15.58 -26.47 -23.81
CA ILE A 702 15.23 -25.35 -24.70
C ILE A 702 14.53 -25.89 -25.95
N SER A 703 13.20 -25.98 -25.90
CA SER A 703 12.34 -26.50 -26.98
C SER A 703 12.35 -25.57 -28.21
N HIS A 704 12.26 -24.26 -27.97
CA HIS A 704 12.33 -23.24 -29.02
C HIS A 704 13.10 -22.01 -28.54
N ILE A 705 13.96 -21.48 -29.42
CA ILE A 705 14.65 -20.22 -29.18
C ILE A 705 14.74 -19.44 -30.49
N GLN A 706 14.37 -18.16 -30.43
CA GLN A 706 14.27 -17.30 -31.60
C GLN A 706 14.88 -15.92 -31.35
N VAL A 707 15.57 -15.41 -32.37
CA VAL A 707 16.26 -14.13 -32.40
C VAL A 707 15.82 -13.37 -33.64
N ASN A 708 15.02 -12.31 -33.46
CA ASN A 708 14.56 -11.44 -34.55
C ASN A 708 15.30 -10.08 -34.50
N GLN A 709 15.44 -9.41 -35.66
CA GLN A 709 15.94 -8.03 -35.72
C GLN A 709 14.86 -7.05 -35.26
N ALA A 710 15.22 -6.11 -34.38
CA ALA A 710 14.36 -4.99 -34.01
C ALA A 710 14.17 -4.00 -35.17
N GLN A 711 13.18 -3.13 -35.04
CA GLN A 711 12.91 -2.09 -36.05
C GLN A 711 14.06 -1.07 -36.13
N LYS A 712 14.30 -0.54 -37.33
CA LYS A 712 15.34 0.46 -37.58
C LYS A 712 14.91 1.84 -37.04
N GLN A 713 15.19 2.10 -35.76
CA GLN A 713 15.02 3.44 -35.18
C GLN A 713 16.00 4.45 -35.80
N ARG A 714 15.55 5.70 -35.97
CA ARG A 714 16.34 6.79 -36.57
C ARG A 714 17.27 7.39 -35.50
N ARG A 715 18.59 7.19 -35.60
CA ARG A 715 19.58 7.82 -34.68
C ARG A 715 19.44 9.36 -34.70
N ARG A 716 19.25 9.97 -33.53
CA ARG A 716 19.70 11.35 -33.25
C ARG A 716 21.15 11.28 -32.73
N THR A 717 22.12 11.25 -33.64
CA THR A 717 23.56 11.42 -33.35
C THR A 717 24.33 11.46 -34.68
N TYR A 718 25.25 12.42 -34.82
CA TYR A 718 26.16 12.48 -35.97
C TYR A 718 27.37 11.54 -35.79
N ARG A 719 28.27 11.50 -36.78
CA ARG A 719 29.21 10.38 -37.00
C ARG A 719 30.46 10.42 -36.12
N ALA A 720 30.66 9.35 -35.35
CA ALA A 720 31.93 8.61 -35.28
C ALA A 720 31.62 7.12 -35.04
N HIS A 721 32.45 6.21 -35.58
CA HIS A 721 32.37 4.75 -35.49
C HIS A 721 31.03 4.03 -35.83
N GLY A 722 31.12 3.05 -36.74
CA GLY A 722 30.30 1.83 -36.71
C GLY A 722 28.79 1.90 -37.03
N ARG A 723 28.40 1.27 -38.15
CA ARG A 723 27.01 0.83 -38.39
C ARG A 723 26.65 -0.35 -37.46
N ILE A 724 26.04 -0.07 -36.30
CA ILE A 724 25.40 -1.11 -35.49
C ILE A 724 23.96 -1.29 -36.00
N ASN A 725 23.69 -2.46 -36.61
CA ASN A 725 22.34 -2.91 -36.97
C ASN A 725 21.73 -3.74 -35.82
N PRO A 726 20.39 -3.77 -35.71
CA PRO A 726 19.75 -3.47 -34.43
C PRO A 726 19.50 -4.66 -33.49
N ASN A 727 18.96 -4.31 -32.33
CA ASN A 727 18.64 -5.10 -31.15
C ASN A 727 17.85 -6.39 -31.43
N VAL A 728 17.75 -7.26 -30.42
CA VAL A 728 17.14 -8.59 -30.52
C VAL A 728 15.79 -8.67 -29.83
N LEU A 729 14.80 -9.27 -30.51
CA LEU A 729 13.64 -9.87 -29.86
C LEU A 729 13.93 -11.34 -29.54
N PHE A 730 13.77 -11.72 -28.27
CA PHE A 730 13.94 -13.09 -27.80
C PHE A 730 12.60 -13.75 -27.42
N CYS A 731 12.54 -15.06 -27.62
CA CYS A 731 11.64 -15.95 -26.88
C CYS A 731 12.42 -17.24 -26.61
N VAL A 732 12.54 -17.63 -25.34
CA VAL A 732 12.93 -18.98 -24.90
C VAL A 732 11.66 -19.69 -24.46
N LEU A 733 11.53 -20.94 -24.89
CA LEU A 733 10.39 -21.85 -24.74
C LEU A 733 10.90 -23.28 -24.55
#